data_AF-A0A0G0GBM3-F1
#
_entry.id   AF-A0A0G0GBM3-F1
#
_cell.length_a   1.000
_cell.length_b   1.000
_cell.length_c   1.000
_cell.angle_alpha   90.00
_cell.angle_beta   90.00
_cell.angle_gamma   90.00
#
_symmetry.space_group_name_H-M   'P 1'
#
loop_
_entity.id
_entity.type
_entity.pdbx_description
1 polymer ?
#
loop_
_entity_poly.entity_id
_entity_poly.type
_entity_poly.pdbx_seq_one_letter_code
_entity_poly.pdbx_strand_id
1 'polypeptide(L)'
;MFLAFFSAEAVLAATGTISSSYKYAWGNSSGWINFKPTNGNVSITDNALTGYVWSEVYGWINLNPAGSGIKNTASGVLSGSAWGQNTGWINFSGVTINCSGRFVGTATGDVVGTIIFDCSNCNVTTDWRPSSGCGGGGGPPPPPPPPDSHNECNAQKQCVAVSGSGTSQCANGNDCSAPKHNECNAQKQCVAIDGEGDEQCQTDVDCALTHSECNNNEQCIFVSGFGLNQCATDVDCGPTYNICSSMQCVIAQGIGADQCQKNEDCVFEISPESPPVLPLEIPPVIPPENSPVIPPTTPPALPPGNTGIINTSVKAIENITQTVNKQIQQTIQASAETAKVVTKNIQKAIETKQGSLITKTVSTVGAVAATAEVAIAIVFSPMEIFLFIFRLSGILLTSLGLKRRIKPWGVVYDSVTKQPLDPAYVVLNDPQGKVISSAITDIDGRYGFLEPSGTYQISVNKTNYVFPSQKLAGKINDELYNDLYFGENIDIEQGGETITKNIPMDPLRFDWNEFAKRDKKLMNFYSRADIALRRIFDLFFIVGFVVAIIAYFAAPYPYNLIILTVYLILLLLRTIGVKPKAYGRIFSSANGNPVSFAILRIVMPDSNVEVAHKVADKYGRYYCLVPKGKYFIKIEKKNDDGSYSLVYTSSVIDASKKGIIKNTFRI
;
A
#
# COMPACT_ATOMS: atom_id res chain seq x y z
N MET A 1 -3.98 -18.02 -68.23
CA MET A 1 -3.41 -17.10 -67.23
C MET A 1 -4.49 -16.85 -66.17
N PHE A 2 -4.62 -17.77 -65.23
CA PHE A 2 -5.65 -17.76 -64.19
C PHE A 2 -5.01 -17.32 -62.88
N LEU A 3 -5.51 -16.22 -62.32
CA LEU A 3 -5.18 -15.71 -61.00
C LEU A 3 -5.76 -16.67 -59.95
N ALA A 4 -4.89 -17.39 -59.24
CA ALA A 4 -5.25 -18.17 -58.07
C ALA A 4 -5.46 -17.23 -56.88
N PHE A 5 -6.71 -17.03 -56.48
CA PHE A 5 -7.06 -16.54 -55.16
C PHE A 5 -6.85 -17.69 -54.17
N PHE A 6 -5.83 -17.58 -53.31
CA PHE A 6 -5.74 -18.40 -52.11
C PHE A 6 -6.74 -17.85 -51.08
N SER A 7 -7.89 -18.51 -50.96
CA SER A 7 -8.76 -18.41 -49.79
C SER A 7 -8.08 -19.18 -48.65
N ALA A 8 -7.47 -18.46 -47.70
CA ALA A 8 -7.10 -19.02 -46.42
C ALA A 8 -8.39 -19.23 -45.61
N GLU A 9 -8.82 -20.47 -45.48
CA GLU A 9 -9.86 -20.86 -44.53
C GLU A 9 -9.35 -20.60 -43.11
N ALA A 10 -9.98 -19.64 -42.43
CA ALA A 10 -9.73 -19.42 -41.01
C ALA A 10 -10.24 -20.63 -40.23
N VAL A 11 -9.31 -21.39 -39.65
CA VAL A 11 -9.64 -22.42 -38.66
C VAL A 11 -10.29 -21.72 -37.46
N LEU A 12 -11.58 -21.96 -37.24
CA LEU A 12 -12.27 -21.54 -36.03
C LEU A 12 -11.61 -22.23 -34.83
N ALA A 13 -10.87 -21.48 -34.03
CA ALA A 13 -10.33 -21.98 -32.77
C ALA A 13 -11.49 -22.32 -31.83
N ALA A 14 -11.53 -23.59 -31.36
CA ALA A 14 -12.45 -23.99 -30.30
C ALA A 14 -12.18 -23.08 -29.09
N THR A 15 -13.14 -22.22 -28.79
CA THR A 15 -13.04 -21.25 -27.70
C THR A 15 -13.95 -21.72 -26.58
N GLY A 16 -13.39 -21.89 -25.38
CA GLY A 16 -14.16 -22.25 -24.19
C GLY A 16 -14.16 -21.16 -23.13
N THR A 17 -15.12 -21.29 -22.22
CA THR A 17 -15.38 -20.44 -21.06
C THR A 17 -15.31 -21.26 -19.78
N ILE A 18 -15.17 -20.58 -18.64
CA ILE A 18 -15.16 -21.22 -17.32
C ILE A 18 -16.59 -21.58 -16.88
N SER A 19 -16.78 -22.66 -16.12
CA SER A 19 -18.06 -23.05 -15.52
C SER A 19 -18.55 -22.04 -14.49
N SER A 20 -19.86 -21.85 -14.34
CA SER A 20 -20.42 -21.00 -13.27
C SER A 20 -20.40 -21.67 -11.89
N SER A 21 -20.37 -23.00 -11.86
CA SER A 21 -20.40 -23.82 -10.64
C SER A 21 -19.00 -24.15 -10.11
N TYR A 22 -18.06 -24.45 -11.01
CA TYR A 22 -16.68 -24.81 -10.66
C TYR A 22 -15.72 -23.78 -11.24
N LYS A 23 -15.50 -22.70 -10.47
CA LYS A 23 -14.75 -21.50 -10.88
C LYS A 23 -13.73 -21.02 -9.86
N TYR A 24 -13.53 -21.74 -8.76
CA TYR A 24 -12.68 -21.27 -7.67
C TYR A 24 -11.42 -22.13 -7.55
N ALA A 25 -10.26 -21.47 -7.61
CA ALA A 25 -8.98 -22.04 -7.20
C ALA A 25 -8.63 -21.51 -5.79
N TRP A 26 -7.82 -22.26 -5.05
CA TRP A 26 -7.37 -21.87 -3.72
C TRP A 26 -5.90 -21.47 -3.77
N GLY A 27 -5.49 -20.38 -3.13
CA GLY A 27 -4.08 -20.08 -2.93
C GLY A 27 -3.73 -19.87 -1.47
N ASN A 28 -2.54 -20.34 -1.09
CA ASN A 28 -2.06 -20.33 0.29
C ASN A 28 -1.89 -18.92 0.87
N SER A 29 -1.56 -17.94 0.03
CA SER A 29 -1.45 -16.52 0.41
C SER A 29 -2.56 -15.64 -0.19
N SER A 30 -3.26 -16.12 -1.23
CA SER A 30 -4.27 -15.39 -2.00
C SER A 30 -5.72 -15.72 -1.68
N GLY A 31 -5.96 -16.75 -0.85
CA GLY A 31 -7.29 -17.25 -0.56
C GLY A 31 -8.01 -17.74 -1.82
N TRP A 32 -9.33 -17.53 -1.89
CA TRP A 32 -10.13 -17.94 -3.04
C TRP A 32 -9.91 -17.02 -4.25
N ILE A 33 -9.63 -17.62 -5.41
CA ILE A 33 -9.51 -16.92 -6.69
C ILE A 33 -10.66 -17.35 -7.60
N ASN A 34 -11.47 -16.38 -8.02
CA ASN A 34 -12.60 -16.58 -8.92
C ASN A 34 -12.17 -16.45 -10.39
N PHE A 35 -12.25 -17.55 -11.13
CA PHE A 35 -11.96 -17.64 -12.57
C PHE A 35 -13.15 -17.27 -13.46
N LYS A 36 -14.33 -17.03 -12.90
CA LYS A 36 -15.50 -16.47 -13.62
C LYS A 36 -16.13 -15.31 -12.84
N PRO A 37 -15.39 -14.20 -12.63
CA PRO A 37 -15.95 -13.02 -11.99
C PRO A 37 -16.83 -12.24 -12.98
N THR A 38 -17.75 -11.43 -12.46
CA THR A 38 -18.56 -10.51 -13.27
C THR A 38 -17.65 -9.56 -14.03
N ASN A 39 -17.74 -9.52 -15.37
CA ASN A 39 -16.87 -8.76 -16.29
C ASN A 39 -15.43 -9.27 -16.47
N GLY A 40 -15.09 -10.49 -16.01
CA GLY A 40 -13.76 -11.07 -16.22
C GLY A 40 -13.50 -11.57 -17.65
N ASN A 41 -14.55 -12.07 -18.32
CA ASN A 41 -14.51 -12.58 -19.71
C ASN A 41 -13.34 -13.55 -19.98
N VAL A 42 -13.14 -14.52 -19.08
CA VAL A 42 -12.10 -15.54 -19.26
C VAL A 42 -12.44 -16.46 -20.43
N SER A 43 -11.49 -16.56 -21.36
CA SER A 43 -11.62 -17.35 -22.59
C SER A 43 -10.38 -18.21 -22.80
N ILE A 44 -10.60 -19.48 -23.12
CA ILE A 44 -9.60 -20.52 -23.29
C ILE A 44 -9.61 -20.95 -24.76
N THR A 45 -8.44 -20.95 -25.39
CA THR A 45 -8.25 -21.39 -26.78
C THR A 45 -7.09 -22.39 -26.84
N ASP A 46 -6.89 -23.02 -27.99
CA ASP A 46 -5.77 -23.95 -28.23
C ASP A 46 -4.38 -23.30 -28.10
N ASN A 47 -4.31 -21.96 -28.05
CA ASN A 47 -3.05 -21.20 -28.02
C ASN A 47 -2.85 -20.36 -26.76
N ALA A 48 -3.93 -19.92 -26.10
CA ALA A 48 -3.84 -18.97 -24.99
C ALA A 48 -5.08 -18.95 -24.09
N LEU A 49 -4.87 -18.46 -22.86
CA LEU A 49 -5.92 -18.01 -21.97
C LEU A 49 -5.94 -16.49 -21.95
N THR A 50 -7.12 -15.90 -22.08
CA THR A 50 -7.33 -14.45 -22.07
C THR A 50 -8.42 -14.06 -21.09
N GLY A 51 -8.48 -12.77 -20.74
CA GLY A 51 -9.44 -12.24 -19.77
C GLY A 51 -8.83 -11.99 -18.39
N TYR A 52 -9.69 -11.77 -17.41
CA TYR A 52 -9.34 -11.37 -16.05
C TYR A 52 -9.99 -12.28 -15.01
N VAL A 53 -9.21 -12.63 -14.00
CA VAL A 53 -9.68 -13.36 -12.82
C VAL A 53 -9.60 -12.46 -11.59
N TRP A 54 -10.41 -12.76 -10.58
CA TRP A 54 -10.53 -11.92 -9.39
C TRP A 54 -10.07 -12.68 -8.15
N SER A 55 -9.10 -12.13 -7.43
CA SER A 55 -8.79 -12.53 -6.07
C SER A 55 -9.38 -11.51 -5.11
N GLU A 56 -10.03 -11.97 -4.04
CA GLU A 56 -10.49 -11.06 -2.98
C GLU A 56 -9.32 -10.40 -2.23
N VAL A 57 -8.15 -11.08 -2.22
CA VAL A 57 -6.94 -10.66 -1.51
C VAL A 57 -5.97 -9.87 -2.39
N TYR A 58 -6.06 -9.95 -3.71
CA TYR A 58 -5.11 -9.23 -4.57
C TYR A 58 -5.74 -8.49 -5.77
N GLY A 59 -7.06 -8.59 -5.94
CA GLY A 59 -7.80 -7.89 -6.98
C GLY A 59 -7.71 -8.55 -8.35
N TRP A 60 -7.75 -7.73 -9.41
CA TRP A 60 -7.76 -8.19 -10.79
C TRP A 60 -6.40 -8.73 -11.24
N ILE A 61 -6.42 -9.93 -11.80
CA ILE A 61 -5.26 -10.60 -12.41
C ILE A 61 -5.55 -10.76 -13.90
N ASN A 62 -4.68 -10.21 -14.74
CA ASN A 62 -4.76 -10.29 -16.19
C ASN A 62 -4.06 -11.58 -16.67
N LEU A 63 -4.79 -12.44 -17.39
CA LEU A 63 -4.26 -13.70 -17.91
C LEU A 63 -3.43 -13.52 -19.19
N ASN A 64 -3.56 -12.37 -19.89
CA ASN A 64 -2.83 -12.06 -21.11
C ASN A 64 -2.31 -10.59 -21.13
N PRO A 65 -1.38 -10.22 -20.24
CA PRO A 65 -0.77 -8.88 -20.22
C PRO A 65 0.10 -8.63 -21.45
N ALA A 66 0.23 -7.37 -21.86
CA ALA A 66 1.02 -6.99 -23.03
C ALA A 66 2.50 -7.44 -22.91
N GLY A 67 2.96 -8.24 -23.86
CA GLY A 67 4.34 -8.77 -23.89
C GLY A 67 4.57 -10.06 -23.10
N SER A 68 3.52 -10.63 -22.47
CA SER A 68 3.55 -11.94 -21.81
C SER A 68 2.17 -12.61 -21.99
N GLY A 69 1.78 -13.54 -21.12
CA GLY A 69 0.47 -14.19 -21.16
C GLY A 69 0.54 -15.69 -20.96
N ILE A 70 -0.57 -16.25 -20.48
CA ILE A 70 -0.73 -17.69 -20.34
C ILE A 70 -1.00 -18.27 -21.72
N LYS A 71 -0.09 -19.13 -22.16
CA LYS A 71 -0.23 -19.92 -23.38
C LYS A 71 -0.83 -21.27 -23.04
N ASN A 72 -1.64 -21.78 -23.93
CA ASN A 72 -2.19 -23.13 -23.89
C ASN A 72 -1.68 -23.91 -25.09
N THR A 73 -1.64 -25.22 -24.97
CA THR A 73 -1.37 -26.13 -26.08
C THR A 73 -2.64 -26.90 -26.44
N ALA A 74 -2.68 -27.49 -27.64
CA ALA A 74 -3.79 -28.35 -28.07
C ALA A 74 -4.01 -29.59 -27.17
N SER A 75 -3.06 -29.90 -26.27
CA SER A 75 -3.16 -30.99 -25.27
C SER A 75 -3.49 -30.49 -23.86
N GLY A 76 -3.72 -29.19 -23.67
CA GLY A 76 -4.13 -28.60 -22.39
C GLY A 76 -2.98 -28.25 -21.44
N VAL A 77 -1.71 -28.32 -21.87
CA VAL A 77 -0.57 -27.90 -21.03
C VAL A 77 -0.42 -26.39 -21.06
N LEU A 78 -0.42 -25.74 -19.89
CA LEU A 78 -0.28 -24.30 -19.77
C LEU A 78 1.18 -23.88 -19.58
N SER A 79 1.50 -22.67 -20.01
CA SER A 79 2.82 -22.06 -19.81
C SER A 79 2.73 -20.53 -19.81
N GLY A 80 3.81 -19.86 -19.43
CA GLY A 80 3.85 -18.40 -19.35
C GLY A 80 3.25 -17.87 -18.05
N SER A 81 3.02 -16.55 -18.01
CA SER A 81 2.68 -15.87 -16.77
C SER A 81 1.51 -14.89 -16.92
N ALA A 82 0.63 -14.91 -15.92
CA ALA A 82 -0.33 -13.86 -15.67
C ALA A 82 0.30 -12.73 -14.85
N TRP A 83 -0.36 -11.57 -14.84
CA TRP A 83 0.09 -10.42 -14.06
C TRP A 83 -1.07 -9.74 -13.35
N GLY A 84 -0.88 -9.43 -12.07
CA GLY A 84 -1.79 -8.59 -11.30
C GLY A 84 -1.03 -7.45 -10.66
N GLN A 85 -1.67 -6.29 -10.56
CA GLN A 85 -1.05 -5.08 -10.02
C GLN A 85 -0.55 -5.25 -8.58
N ASN A 86 -1.20 -6.12 -7.79
CA ASN A 86 -0.86 -6.40 -6.40
C ASN A 86 -0.30 -7.83 -6.18
N THR A 87 -0.34 -8.71 -7.19
CA THR A 87 0.23 -10.07 -7.13
C THR A 87 1.60 -10.20 -7.80
N GLY A 88 2.00 -9.22 -8.61
CA GLY A 88 3.13 -9.40 -9.52
C GLY A 88 2.88 -10.50 -10.56
N TRP A 89 3.96 -11.11 -11.04
CA TRP A 89 3.92 -12.19 -12.03
C TRP A 89 3.55 -13.52 -11.38
N ILE A 90 2.66 -14.26 -12.04
CA ILE A 90 2.20 -15.58 -11.61
C ILE A 90 2.48 -16.56 -12.75
N ASN A 91 3.32 -17.57 -12.51
CA ASN A 91 3.72 -18.56 -13.49
C ASN A 91 2.71 -19.73 -13.52
N PHE A 92 2.17 -20.02 -14.70
CA PHE A 92 1.17 -21.08 -14.93
C PHE A 92 1.75 -22.36 -15.54
N SER A 93 3.07 -22.49 -15.64
CA SER A 93 3.73 -23.64 -16.28
C SER A 93 3.54 -24.97 -15.52
N GLY A 94 3.06 -24.92 -14.28
CA GLY A 94 2.71 -26.10 -13.48
C GLY A 94 1.23 -26.50 -13.56
N VAL A 95 0.43 -25.90 -14.46
CA VAL A 95 -1.00 -26.15 -14.59
C VAL A 95 -1.33 -26.81 -15.92
N THR A 96 -2.26 -27.76 -15.91
CA THR A 96 -2.78 -28.41 -17.13
C THR A 96 -4.30 -28.50 -17.10
N ILE A 97 -4.93 -28.62 -18.27
CA ILE A 97 -6.37 -28.84 -18.45
C ILE A 97 -6.57 -30.26 -18.98
N ASN A 98 -7.22 -31.12 -18.20
CA ASN A 98 -7.40 -32.52 -18.57
C ASN A 98 -8.55 -32.72 -19.58
N CYS A 99 -8.76 -33.97 -20.04
CA CYS A 99 -9.80 -34.30 -21.03
C CYS A 99 -11.25 -34.03 -20.57
N SER A 100 -11.49 -33.85 -19.27
CA SER A 100 -12.79 -33.44 -18.73
C SER A 100 -12.97 -31.92 -18.70
N GLY A 101 -11.95 -31.15 -19.08
CA GLY A 101 -11.92 -29.69 -19.00
C GLY A 101 -11.60 -29.15 -17.60
N ARG A 102 -11.05 -29.97 -16.70
CA ARG A 102 -10.67 -29.54 -15.34
C ARG A 102 -9.21 -29.06 -15.33
N PHE A 103 -8.98 -27.94 -14.66
CA PHE A 103 -7.64 -27.44 -14.37
C PHE A 103 -7.04 -28.25 -13.22
N VAL A 104 -5.81 -28.72 -13.40
CA VAL A 104 -5.05 -29.52 -12.43
C VAL A 104 -3.62 -28.99 -12.34
N GLY A 105 -2.99 -29.14 -11.18
CA GLY A 105 -1.64 -28.67 -10.87
C GLY A 105 -1.61 -27.38 -10.05
N THR A 106 -0.49 -26.67 -10.13
CA THR A 106 -0.24 -25.46 -9.34
C THR A 106 0.38 -24.34 -10.16
N ALA A 107 0.00 -23.10 -9.84
CA ALA A 107 0.63 -21.89 -10.36
C ALA A 107 1.33 -21.16 -9.21
N THR A 108 2.49 -20.54 -9.47
CA THR A 108 3.33 -19.95 -8.41
C THR A 108 3.69 -18.51 -8.71
N GLY A 109 3.82 -17.68 -7.69
CA GLY A 109 4.35 -16.33 -7.81
C GLY A 109 4.88 -15.78 -6.49
N ASP A 110 5.87 -14.91 -6.57
CA ASP A 110 6.64 -14.43 -5.41
C ASP A 110 5.79 -13.70 -4.35
N VAL A 111 4.69 -13.07 -4.79
CA VAL A 111 3.77 -12.33 -3.91
C VAL A 111 2.47 -13.09 -3.66
N VAL A 112 1.92 -13.78 -4.67
CA VAL A 112 0.64 -14.51 -4.58
C VAL A 112 0.77 -15.87 -3.89
N GLY A 113 1.99 -16.37 -3.70
CA GLY A 113 2.26 -17.70 -3.19
C GLY A 113 1.99 -18.79 -4.24
N THR A 114 1.43 -19.91 -3.79
CA THR A 114 1.04 -21.06 -4.63
C THR A 114 -0.47 -21.12 -4.74
N ILE A 115 -0.96 -21.10 -5.97
CA ILE A 115 -2.36 -21.30 -6.36
C ILE A 115 -2.52 -22.77 -6.77
N ILE A 116 -3.45 -23.45 -6.11
CA ILE A 116 -3.72 -24.88 -6.23
C ILE A 116 -5.04 -25.07 -6.97
N PHE A 117 -5.01 -25.90 -8.01
CA PHE A 117 -6.19 -26.30 -8.79
C PHE A 117 -6.66 -27.72 -8.44
N ASP A 118 -5.79 -28.50 -7.79
CA ASP A 118 -6.08 -29.84 -7.25
C ASP A 118 -6.23 -29.79 -5.73
N CYS A 119 -7.44 -29.49 -5.26
CA CYS A 119 -7.74 -29.65 -3.85
C CYS A 119 -9.18 -30.16 -3.64
N SER A 120 -9.47 -30.67 -2.45
CA SER A 120 -10.76 -31.32 -2.14
C SER A 120 -11.95 -30.37 -2.26
N ASN A 121 -11.74 -29.07 -2.02
CA ASN A 121 -12.79 -28.05 -2.00
C ASN A 121 -12.64 -26.96 -3.07
N CYS A 122 -11.64 -27.05 -3.96
CA CYS A 122 -11.44 -26.11 -5.06
C CYS A 122 -11.54 -26.84 -6.40
N ASN A 123 -12.22 -26.23 -7.35
CA ASN A 123 -12.36 -26.79 -8.68
C ASN A 123 -12.60 -25.68 -9.70
N VAL A 124 -11.79 -25.68 -10.76
CA VAL A 124 -11.95 -24.81 -11.92
C VAL A 124 -12.13 -25.70 -13.15
N THR A 125 -13.25 -25.53 -13.84
CA THR A 125 -13.55 -26.30 -15.06
C THR A 125 -13.91 -25.37 -16.21
N THR A 126 -13.61 -25.81 -17.43
CA THR A 126 -13.97 -25.17 -18.69
C THR A 126 -14.74 -26.13 -19.59
N ASP A 127 -15.50 -25.60 -20.53
CA ASP A 127 -16.07 -26.34 -21.67
C ASP A 127 -15.07 -26.52 -22.83
N TRP A 128 -13.89 -25.85 -22.80
CA TRP A 128 -12.78 -26.14 -23.71
C TRP A 128 -12.28 -27.58 -23.48
N ARG A 129 -11.94 -28.29 -24.56
CA ARG A 129 -11.44 -29.66 -24.52
C ARG A 129 -10.16 -29.76 -25.35
N PRO A 130 -9.12 -30.48 -24.87
CA PRO A 130 -7.93 -30.72 -25.66
C PRO A 130 -8.29 -31.39 -26.99
N SER A 131 -7.90 -30.75 -28.10
CA SER A 131 -8.13 -31.26 -29.47
C SER A 131 -7.18 -32.40 -29.84
N SER A 132 -6.14 -32.62 -29.04
CA SER A 132 -5.19 -33.74 -29.15
C SER A 132 -4.91 -34.34 -27.77
N GLY A 133 -4.78 -35.67 -27.69
CA GLY A 133 -4.53 -36.40 -26.43
C GLY A 133 -5.79 -36.95 -25.75
N CYS A 134 -6.99 -36.61 -26.24
CA CYS A 134 -8.27 -37.16 -25.79
C CYS A 134 -8.93 -37.93 -26.93
N GLY A 135 -8.45 -39.15 -27.22
CA GLY A 135 -9.02 -40.00 -28.28
C GLY A 135 -10.43 -40.45 -27.93
N GLY A 136 -11.42 -40.07 -28.75
CA GLY A 136 -12.82 -40.43 -28.58
C GLY A 136 -13.20 -41.74 -29.29
N GLY A 137 -14.14 -42.47 -28.70
CA GLY A 137 -14.91 -43.51 -29.39
C GLY A 137 -16.32 -43.58 -28.78
N GLY A 138 -17.33 -43.09 -29.49
CA GLY A 138 -18.73 -43.25 -29.13
C GLY A 138 -19.37 -44.45 -29.83
N GLY A 139 -20.16 -45.24 -29.08
CA GLY A 139 -21.07 -46.27 -29.59
C GLY A 139 -22.07 -46.70 -28.49
N PRO A 140 -23.35 -47.03 -28.81
CA PRO A 140 -24.37 -47.40 -27.81
C PRO A 140 -24.23 -48.86 -27.33
N PRO A 141 -24.82 -49.24 -26.17
CA PRO A 141 -24.20 -50.09 -25.15
C PRO A 141 -24.51 -51.59 -25.33
N PRO A 142 -23.59 -52.52 -24.96
CA PRO A 142 -23.88 -53.52 -23.90
C PRO A 142 -22.60 -54.06 -23.18
N PRO A 143 -22.62 -55.21 -22.44
CA PRO A 143 -22.62 -55.41 -20.99
C PRO A 143 -21.24 -55.89 -20.41
N PRO A 144 -21.07 -56.21 -19.10
CA PRO A 144 -19.82 -56.01 -18.34
C PRO A 144 -18.81 -57.18 -18.42
N PRO A 145 -17.48 -56.91 -18.34
CA PRO A 145 -16.52 -57.92 -17.81
C PRO A 145 -15.30 -57.30 -17.04
N PRO A 146 -14.33 -58.09 -16.51
CA PRO A 146 -14.20 -58.80 -15.23
C PRO A 146 -13.11 -58.15 -14.29
N PRO A 147 -12.76 -58.69 -13.10
CA PRO A 147 -12.38 -57.87 -11.94
C PRO A 147 -10.97 -57.26 -12.00
N ASP A 148 -10.89 -56.03 -11.48
CA ASP A 148 -9.69 -55.20 -11.29
C ASP A 148 -8.58 -55.92 -10.48
N SER A 149 -7.32 -55.56 -10.74
CA SER A 149 -6.15 -55.92 -9.91
C SER A 149 -5.35 -54.68 -9.56
N HIS A 150 -4.78 -54.64 -8.35
CA HIS A 150 -4.03 -53.49 -7.84
C HIS A 150 -2.78 -53.93 -7.07
N ASN A 151 -1.85 -53.01 -6.82
CA ASN A 151 -0.56 -53.32 -6.19
C ASN A 151 -0.55 -52.98 -4.70
N GLU A 152 -0.09 -53.92 -3.87
CA GLU A 152 0.02 -53.79 -2.41
C GLU A 152 1.43 -54.15 -1.92
N CYS A 153 1.84 -53.59 -0.78
CA CYS A 153 3.14 -53.89 -0.15
C CYS A 153 3.06 -55.16 0.71
N ASN A 154 3.92 -56.14 0.44
CA ASN A 154 3.98 -57.36 1.27
C ASN A 154 4.82 -57.18 2.54
N ALA A 155 4.77 -58.16 3.45
CA ALA A 155 5.50 -58.16 4.72
C ALA A 155 7.04 -58.10 4.58
N GLN A 156 7.57 -58.35 3.39
CA GLN A 156 8.98 -58.28 3.03
C GLN A 156 9.37 -56.94 2.38
N LYS A 157 8.48 -55.94 2.39
CA LYS A 157 8.65 -54.59 1.82
C LYS A 157 8.80 -54.59 0.29
N GLN A 158 8.10 -55.47 -0.41
CA GLN A 158 8.06 -55.53 -1.87
C GLN A 158 6.65 -55.21 -2.38
N CYS A 159 6.57 -54.46 -3.47
CA CYS A 159 5.30 -54.10 -4.11
C CYS A 159 4.84 -55.23 -5.05
N VAL A 160 3.70 -55.86 -4.76
CA VAL A 160 3.20 -57.05 -5.48
C VAL A 160 1.74 -56.85 -5.93
N ALA A 161 1.38 -57.40 -7.10
CA ALA A 161 0.04 -57.27 -7.68
C ALA A 161 -0.94 -58.30 -7.09
N VAL A 162 -2.07 -57.83 -6.56
CA VAL A 162 -3.13 -58.62 -5.92
C VAL A 162 -4.43 -58.48 -6.73
N SER A 163 -5.16 -59.58 -6.91
CA SER A 163 -6.41 -59.61 -7.66
C SER A 163 -7.59 -59.13 -6.81
N GLY A 164 -8.26 -58.06 -7.24
CA GLY A 164 -9.37 -57.39 -6.53
C GLY A 164 -9.39 -55.89 -6.82
N SER A 165 -10.57 -55.26 -6.76
CA SER A 165 -10.73 -53.81 -6.92
C SER A 165 -10.21 -53.08 -5.69
N GLY A 166 -9.06 -52.42 -5.84
CA GLY A 166 -8.43 -51.60 -4.82
C GLY A 166 -7.54 -50.54 -5.47
N THR A 167 -7.18 -49.50 -4.71
CA THR A 167 -6.23 -48.49 -5.14
C THR A 167 -4.81 -49.02 -4.95
N SER A 168 -3.97 -48.96 -5.98
CA SER A 168 -2.57 -49.40 -5.87
C SER A 168 -1.83 -48.52 -4.87
N GLN A 169 -1.35 -49.13 -3.79
CA GLN A 169 -0.65 -48.44 -2.69
C GLN A 169 0.82 -48.18 -3.01
N CYS A 170 1.37 -48.89 -3.99
CA CYS A 170 2.76 -48.77 -4.38
C CYS A 170 2.92 -48.95 -5.90
N ALA A 171 3.90 -48.26 -6.48
CA ALA A 171 4.33 -48.48 -7.86
C ALA A 171 5.64 -49.26 -7.92
N ASN A 172 6.47 -49.17 -6.88
CA ASN A 172 7.73 -49.91 -6.74
C ASN A 172 8.09 -50.15 -5.26
N GLY A 173 9.15 -50.94 -4.98
CA GLY A 173 9.52 -51.34 -3.62
C GLY A 173 9.97 -50.21 -2.68
N ASN A 174 10.33 -49.04 -3.21
CA ASN A 174 10.71 -47.89 -2.36
C ASN A 174 9.49 -47.24 -1.71
N ASP A 175 8.32 -47.33 -2.36
CA ASP A 175 7.04 -46.81 -1.84
C ASP A 175 6.55 -47.62 -0.62
N CYS A 176 7.12 -48.82 -0.41
CA CYS A 176 6.81 -49.70 0.73
C CYS A 176 7.71 -49.46 1.95
N SER A 177 8.51 -48.38 1.95
CA SER A 177 9.28 -47.95 3.12
C SER A 177 8.49 -46.88 3.86
N ALA A 178 8.07 -47.17 5.09
CA ALA A 178 7.17 -46.28 5.84
C ALA A 178 7.72 -44.84 5.91
N PRO A 179 6.88 -43.81 5.65
CA PRO A 179 7.24 -42.43 5.97
C PRO A 179 7.52 -42.32 7.48
N LYS A 180 8.46 -41.46 7.83
CA LYS A 180 8.80 -41.16 9.23
C LYS A 180 8.34 -39.74 9.52
N HIS A 181 7.78 -39.53 10.70
CA HIS A 181 7.50 -38.19 11.22
C HIS A 181 8.12 -38.07 12.62
N ASN A 182 8.22 -36.84 13.11
CA ASN A 182 8.89 -36.56 14.37
C ASN A 182 7.87 -36.22 15.46
N GLU A 183 7.93 -36.92 16.58
CA GLU A 183 7.06 -36.73 17.74
C GLU A 183 7.85 -36.43 19.02
N CYS A 184 7.22 -35.76 19.97
CA CYS A 184 7.80 -35.47 21.28
C CYS A 184 7.59 -36.64 22.25
N ASN A 185 8.68 -37.24 22.74
CA ASN A 185 8.57 -38.29 23.75
C ASN A 185 8.31 -37.73 25.16
N ALA A 186 8.00 -38.61 26.12
CA ALA A 186 7.74 -38.25 27.52
C ALA A 186 8.93 -37.56 28.23
N GLN A 187 10.13 -37.61 27.64
CA GLN A 187 11.36 -36.98 28.13
C GLN A 187 11.64 -35.62 27.46
N LYS A 188 10.70 -35.09 26.65
CA LYS A 188 10.79 -33.84 25.89
C LYS A 188 11.87 -33.85 24.81
N GLN A 189 12.07 -34.99 24.16
CA GLN A 189 12.99 -35.12 23.03
C GLN A 189 12.21 -35.40 21.75
N CYS A 190 12.69 -34.84 20.65
CA CYS A 190 12.09 -34.99 19.34
C CYS A 190 12.63 -36.26 18.67
N VAL A 191 11.78 -37.27 18.54
CA VAL A 191 12.17 -38.60 18.04
C VAL A 191 11.43 -38.94 16.76
N ALA A 192 12.14 -39.51 15.79
CA ALA A 192 11.55 -39.96 14.54
C ALA A 192 10.84 -41.31 14.75
N ILE A 193 9.53 -41.33 14.56
CA ILE A 193 8.66 -42.50 14.68
C ILE A 193 8.28 -42.99 13.26
N ASP A 194 8.25 -44.32 13.09
CA ASP A 194 7.86 -44.95 11.83
C ASP A 194 6.33 -44.94 11.68
N GLY A 195 5.79 -44.23 10.67
CA GLY A 195 4.35 -44.12 10.40
C GLY A 195 3.97 -42.78 9.75
N GLU A 196 2.77 -42.70 9.15
CA GLU A 196 2.18 -41.42 8.74
C GLU A 196 1.69 -40.65 9.97
N GLY A 197 2.11 -39.40 10.11
CA GLY A 197 1.75 -38.49 11.19
C GLY A 197 2.25 -37.08 10.89
N ASP A 198 1.63 -36.09 11.54
CA ASP A 198 2.05 -34.69 11.41
C ASP A 198 3.36 -34.44 12.18
N GLU A 199 4.24 -33.59 11.62
CA GLU A 199 5.50 -33.23 12.27
C GLU A 199 5.24 -32.37 13.51
N GLN A 200 5.35 -32.96 14.70
CA GLN A 200 5.11 -32.25 15.97
C GLN A 200 6.34 -31.47 16.46
N CYS A 201 7.53 -31.86 16.00
CA CYS A 201 8.79 -31.23 16.37
C CYS A 201 9.84 -31.39 15.28
N GLN A 202 10.79 -30.45 15.21
CA GLN A 202 11.99 -30.60 14.37
C GLN A 202 13.25 -30.72 15.24
N THR A 203 13.19 -30.21 16.47
CA THR A 203 14.27 -30.27 17.46
C THR A 203 13.71 -30.52 18.87
N ASP A 204 14.56 -30.97 19.79
CA ASP A 204 14.18 -31.20 21.20
C ASP A 204 13.61 -29.94 21.89
N VAL A 205 13.93 -28.74 21.39
CA VAL A 205 13.45 -27.47 21.94
C VAL A 205 11.94 -27.29 21.71
N ASP A 206 11.42 -27.83 20.60
CA ASP A 206 10.00 -27.70 20.23
C ASP A 206 9.09 -28.46 21.20
N CYS A 207 9.63 -29.52 21.82
CA CYS A 207 8.95 -30.34 22.83
C CYS A 207 8.88 -29.70 24.23
N ALA A 208 9.44 -28.50 24.39
CA ALA A 208 9.35 -27.72 25.63
C ALA A 208 8.22 -26.66 25.61
N LEU A 209 7.57 -26.44 24.46
CA LEU A 209 6.51 -25.45 24.27
C LEU A 209 5.12 -26.12 24.32
N THR A 210 4.10 -25.37 24.75
CA THR A 210 2.70 -25.84 24.83
C THR A 210 1.77 -24.82 24.18
N HIS A 211 0.71 -25.29 23.50
CA HIS A 211 -0.37 -24.46 22.97
C HIS A 211 -1.74 -25.01 23.38
N SER A 212 -2.80 -24.21 23.24
CA SER A 212 -4.17 -24.59 23.63
C SER A 212 -5.07 -24.85 22.43
N GLU A 213 -5.79 -25.96 22.43
CA GLU A 213 -6.72 -26.36 21.37
C GLU A 213 -8.04 -26.92 21.93
N CYS A 214 -9.11 -26.84 21.13
CA CYS A 214 -10.43 -27.35 21.50
C CYS A 214 -10.49 -28.86 21.26
N ASN A 215 -10.80 -29.64 22.29
CA ASN A 215 -11.02 -31.08 22.14
C ASN A 215 -12.45 -31.39 21.61
N ASN A 216 -12.68 -32.65 21.23
CA ASN A 216 -13.98 -33.11 20.73
C ASN A 216 -15.15 -33.02 21.76
N ASN A 217 -14.85 -32.69 23.02
CA ASN A 217 -15.84 -32.48 24.08
C ASN A 217 -16.06 -30.98 24.38
N GLU A 218 -15.64 -30.09 23.47
CA GLU A 218 -15.79 -28.63 23.59
C GLU A 218 -15.02 -28.04 24.80
N GLN A 219 -13.87 -28.62 25.15
CA GLN A 219 -13.01 -28.13 26.23
C GLN A 219 -11.67 -27.64 25.69
N CYS A 220 -11.13 -26.57 26.28
CA CYS A 220 -9.85 -26.01 25.91
C CYS A 220 -8.72 -26.72 26.67
N ILE A 221 -7.95 -27.55 25.96
CA ILE A 221 -6.87 -28.36 26.54
C ILE A 221 -5.50 -27.83 26.13
N PHE A 222 -4.50 -28.01 26.99
CA PHE A 222 -3.10 -27.68 26.68
C PHE A 222 -2.38 -28.88 26.10
N VAL A 223 -1.90 -28.75 24.87
CA VAL A 223 -1.17 -29.78 24.14
C VAL A 223 0.31 -29.39 24.02
N SER A 224 1.19 -30.36 24.22
CA SER A 224 2.63 -30.17 24.12
C SER A 224 3.05 -30.16 22.65
N GLY A 225 3.79 -29.14 22.21
CA GLY A 225 4.20 -28.92 20.82
C GLY A 225 3.95 -27.49 20.34
N PHE A 226 4.44 -27.19 19.13
CA PHE A 226 4.28 -25.89 18.49
C PHE A 226 2.88 -25.75 17.86
N GLY A 227 2.11 -24.75 18.28
CA GLY A 227 0.79 -24.46 17.71
C GLY A 227 0.28 -23.09 18.14
N LEU A 228 -0.71 -22.57 17.41
CA LEU A 228 -1.41 -21.34 17.80
C LEU A 228 -2.50 -21.68 18.81
N ASN A 229 -2.64 -20.87 19.86
CA ASN A 229 -3.71 -21.04 20.84
C ASN A 229 -5.06 -20.76 20.18
N GLN A 230 -5.86 -21.81 20.00
CA GLN A 230 -7.19 -21.74 19.39
C GLN A 230 -8.27 -21.34 20.40
N CYS A 231 -8.00 -21.55 21.69
CA CYS A 231 -8.91 -21.25 22.79
C CYS A 231 -8.11 -20.74 24.00
N ALA A 232 -8.74 -19.91 24.84
CA ALA A 232 -8.19 -19.52 26.14
C ALA A 232 -8.98 -20.17 27.29
N THR A 233 -10.25 -20.48 27.07
CA THR A 233 -11.14 -21.15 28.03
C THR A 233 -12.10 -22.10 27.31
N ASP A 234 -12.73 -23.02 28.05
CA ASP A 234 -13.72 -23.97 27.51
C ASP A 234 -14.90 -23.29 26.80
N VAL A 235 -15.20 -22.02 27.14
CA VAL A 235 -16.28 -21.23 26.54
C VAL A 235 -16.03 -20.94 25.06
N ASP A 236 -14.76 -20.89 24.63
CA ASP A 236 -14.36 -20.59 23.26
C ASP A 236 -14.67 -21.76 22.30
N CYS A 237 -15.00 -22.93 22.83
CA CYS A 237 -15.20 -24.17 22.07
C CYS A 237 -16.70 -24.57 21.89
N GLY A 238 -17.67 -23.72 22.29
CA GLY A 238 -19.12 -24.01 22.25
C GLY A 238 -19.87 -23.59 20.96
N PRO A 239 -21.18 -23.94 20.82
CA PRO A 239 -21.96 -23.77 19.58
C PRO A 239 -22.19 -22.29 19.19
N THR A 240 -22.60 -22.01 17.95
CA THR A 240 -22.86 -20.67 17.40
C THR A 240 -24.24 -20.10 17.76
N TYR A 241 -24.37 -18.77 17.90
CA TYR A 241 -25.63 -18.03 18.13
C TYR A 241 -25.78 -16.81 17.20
N ASN A 242 -27.01 -16.34 16.99
CA ASN A 242 -27.32 -15.21 16.11
C ASN A 242 -27.27 -13.86 16.85
N ILE A 243 -26.49 -12.91 16.34
CA ILE A 243 -26.32 -11.57 16.93
C ILE A 243 -26.53 -10.46 15.90
N CYS A 244 -27.10 -9.32 16.33
CA CYS A 244 -27.22 -8.15 15.48
C CYS A 244 -25.89 -7.41 15.37
N SER A 245 -25.27 -7.44 14.19
CA SER A 245 -24.08 -6.65 13.87
C SER A 245 -24.35 -5.76 12.65
N SER A 246 -24.19 -4.45 12.81
CA SER A 246 -24.40 -3.48 11.72
C SER A 246 -25.77 -3.57 11.03
N MET A 247 -26.85 -3.72 11.82
CA MET A 247 -28.23 -3.83 11.34
C MET A 247 -28.50 -5.10 10.51
N GLN A 248 -27.65 -6.12 10.64
CA GLN A 248 -27.81 -7.43 10.00
C GLN A 248 -27.66 -8.53 11.04
N CYS A 249 -28.44 -9.59 10.89
CA CYS A 249 -28.38 -10.75 11.76
C CYS A 249 -27.26 -11.67 11.28
N VAL A 250 -26.21 -11.81 12.08
CA VAL A 250 -25.01 -12.58 11.74
C VAL A 250 -24.80 -13.71 12.75
N ILE A 251 -24.28 -14.85 12.27
CA ILE A 251 -23.98 -16.02 13.10
C ILE A 251 -22.61 -15.79 13.75
N ALA A 252 -22.57 -15.73 15.08
CA ALA A 252 -21.35 -15.63 15.89
C ALA A 252 -21.04 -16.96 16.59
N GLN A 253 -19.76 -17.25 16.82
CA GLN A 253 -19.30 -18.45 17.53
C GLN A 253 -19.32 -18.19 19.06
N GLY A 254 -19.80 -19.16 19.84
CA GLY A 254 -19.87 -19.09 21.31
C GLY A 254 -21.29 -19.17 21.88
N ILE A 255 -21.43 -19.40 23.19
CA ILE A 255 -22.74 -19.53 23.84
C ILE A 255 -23.41 -18.17 24.08
N GLY A 256 -24.46 -17.87 23.32
CA GLY A 256 -25.32 -16.71 23.52
C GLY A 256 -26.77 -17.00 23.15
N ALA A 257 -27.71 -16.21 23.67
CA ALA A 257 -29.10 -16.28 23.23
C ALA A 257 -29.25 -15.56 21.88
N ASP A 258 -29.98 -16.18 20.95
CA ASP A 258 -30.28 -15.58 19.65
C ASP A 258 -30.97 -14.23 19.83
N GLN A 259 -30.30 -13.16 19.39
CA GLN A 259 -30.81 -11.79 19.46
C GLN A 259 -31.64 -11.42 18.23
N CYS A 260 -31.55 -12.19 17.16
CA CYS A 260 -32.24 -11.96 15.91
C CYS A 260 -32.42 -13.27 15.15
N GLN A 261 -33.43 -13.32 14.28
CA GLN A 261 -33.60 -14.40 13.31
C GLN A 261 -33.51 -13.88 11.88
N LYS A 262 -33.78 -12.59 11.65
CA LYS A 262 -33.65 -11.90 10.37
C LYS A 262 -33.10 -10.50 10.56
N ASN A 263 -32.61 -9.89 9.48
CA ASN A 263 -32.01 -8.54 9.52
C ASN A 263 -32.98 -7.45 10.01
N GLU A 264 -34.29 -7.66 9.83
CA GLU A 264 -35.34 -6.73 10.24
C GLU A 264 -35.47 -6.62 11.77
N ASP A 265 -35.09 -7.67 12.51
CA ASP A 265 -35.09 -7.68 13.98
C ASP A 265 -34.00 -6.76 14.57
N CYS A 266 -33.03 -6.36 13.75
CA CYS A 266 -31.88 -5.54 14.15
C CYS A 266 -32.08 -4.03 13.96
N VAL A 267 -33.32 -3.57 13.76
CA VAL A 267 -33.67 -2.15 13.57
C VAL A 267 -34.34 -1.61 14.84
N PHE A 268 -33.59 -0.87 15.65
CA PHE A 268 -34.13 -0.23 16.86
C PHE A 268 -34.62 1.19 16.55
N GLU A 269 -35.93 1.43 16.67
CA GLU A 269 -36.46 2.80 16.82
C GLU A 269 -36.06 3.34 18.20
N ILE A 270 -35.48 4.54 18.21
CA ILE A 270 -34.90 5.18 19.39
C ILE A 270 -36.03 5.72 20.27
N SER A 271 -36.23 5.12 21.45
CA SER A 271 -36.91 5.78 22.58
C SER A 271 -35.89 5.98 23.71
N PRO A 272 -35.80 7.16 24.34
CA PRO A 272 -34.70 7.50 25.23
C PRO A 272 -35.09 7.29 26.70
N GLU A 273 -34.44 6.38 27.41
CA GLU A 273 -34.20 6.52 28.85
C GLU A 273 -33.24 5.42 29.37
N SER A 274 -31.99 5.80 29.70
CA SER A 274 -31.29 5.41 30.94
C SER A 274 -29.80 5.80 30.94
N PRO A 275 -29.18 6.00 32.13
CA PRO A 275 -27.96 6.81 32.32
C PRO A 275 -26.63 6.02 32.24
N PRO A 276 -25.47 6.72 32.29
CA PRO A 276 -24.18 6.16 31.88
C PRO A 276 -23.53 5.29 32.97
N VAL A 277 -22.95 4.16 32.56
CA VAL A 277 -22.07 3.33 33.39
C VAL A 277 -20.61 3.80 33.23
N LEU A 278 -19.95 3.95 34.37
CA LEU A 278 -18.58 4.40 34.57
C LEU A 278 -17.54 3.43 33.96
N PRO A 279 -16.42 3.87 33.37
CA PRO A 279 -15.37 2.95 32.90
C PRO A 279 -14.49 2.45 34.06
N LEU A 280 -14.20 1.15 34.06
CA LEU A 280 -13.24 0.48 34.95
C LEU A 280 -11.79 0.81 34.55
N GLU A 281 -10.96 1.08 35.55
CA GLU A 281 -9.52 1.32 35.44
C GLU A 281 -8.74 0.04 35.07
N ILE A 282 -7.81 0.14 34.13
CA ILE A 282 -6.89 -0.94 33.75
C ILE A 282 -5.55 -0.72 34.49
N PRO A 283 -5.02 -1.72 35.22
CA PRO A 283 -3.74 -1.59 35.92
C PRO A 283 -2.53 -1.69 34.96
N PRO A 284 -1.37 -1.12 35.34
CA PRO A 284 -0.19 -1.04 34.48
C PRO A 284 0.56 -2.37 34.36
N VAL A 285 0.95 -2.72 33.14
CA VAL A 285 1.80 -3.87 32.82
C VAL A 285 3.26 -3.52 33.10
N ILE A 286 3.91 -4.30 33.97
CA ILE A 286 5.35 -4.26 34.27
C ILE A 286 6.07 -5.16 33.25
N PRO A 287 7.17 -4.73 32.61
CA PRO A 287 7.93 -5.57 31.69
C PRO A 287 8.84 -6.57 32.45
N PRO A 288 9.05 -7.81 31.95
CA PRO A 288 9.98 -8.74 32.54
C PRO A 288 11.44 -8.40 32.19
N GLU A 289 12.29 -8.56 33.20
CA GLU A 289 13.73 -8.40 33.19
C GLU A 289 14.43 -9.69 32.74
N ASN A 290 15.55 -9.52 32.03
CA ASN A 290 16.65 -10.47 31.79
C ASN A 290 16.42 -11.69 30.88
N SER A 291 17.07 -11.65 29.72
CA SER A 291 17.54 -12.84 28.99
C SER A 291 18.98 -12.61 28.49
N PRO A 292 19.82 -13.66 28.42
CA PRO A 292 21.27 -13.50 28.32
C PRO A 292 21.75 -13.21 26.90
N VAL A 293 22.82 -12.43 26.81
CA VAL A 293 23.57 -12.10 25.59
C VAL A 293 24.34 -13.34 25.11
N ILE A 294 24.13 -13.74 23.85
CA ILE A 294 24.97 -14.72 23.14
C ILE A 294 25.91 -13.96 22.18
N PRO A 295 27.23 -14.24 22.16
CA PRO A 295 28.18 -13.57 21.28
C PRO A 295 28.09 -14.06 19.81
N PRO A 296 28.53 -13.25 18.83
CA PRO A 296 28.32 -13.55 17.42
C PRO A 296 29.28 -14.61 16.89
N THR A 297 28.75 -15.68 16.30
CA THR A 297 29.51 -16.61 15.47
C THR A 297 29.57 -16.12 14.02
N THR A 298 30.80 -16.12 13.49
CA THR A 298 31.17 -15.76 12.12
C THR A 298 30.50 -16.68 11.06
N PRO A 299 30.10 -16.15 9.89
CA PRO A 299 29.52 -16.98 8.82
C PRO A 299 30.61 -17.79 8.09
N PRO A 300 30.32 -19.03 7.61
CA PRO A 300 31.21 -19.76 6.73
C PRO A 300 31.15 -19.24 5.28
N ALA A 301 32.27 -19.38 4.59
CA ALA A 301 32.49 -18.94 3.21
C ALA A 301 31.67 -19.74 2.18
N LEU A 302 31.17 -19.04 1.15
CA LEU A 302 30.51 -19.63 -0.02
C LEU A 302 31.53 -20.28 -0.99
N PRO A 303 31.18 -21.43 -1.62
CA PRO A 303 31.99 -22.04 -2.68
C PRO A 303 31.74 -21.38 -4.07
N PRO A 304 32.68 -21.50 -5.01
CA PRO A 304 32.59 -20.87 -6.33
C PRO A 304 31.86 -21.78 -7.34
N GLY A 305 30.92 -21.23 -8.12
CA GLY A 305 30.35 -21.94 -9.26
C GLY A 305 29.26 -21.19 -10.03
N ASN A 306 29.65 -20.66 -11.21
CA ASN A 306 28.98 -20.75 -12.51
C ASN A 306 29.05 -19.46 -13.35
N THR A 307 30.22 -19.21 -13.94
CA THR A 307 30.50 -18.14 -14.91
C THR A 307 29.95 -18.40 -16.33
N GLY A 308 29.09 -19.40 -16.53
CA GLY A 308 28.52 -19.75 -17.84
C GLY A 308 27.26 -18.97 -18.24
N ILE A 309 26.47 -18.48 -17.28
CA ILE A 309 25.12 -17.92 -17.55
C ILE A 309 25.15 -16.39 -17.76
N ILE A 310 26.20 -15.71 -17.29
CA ILE A 310 26.32 -14.25 -17.32
C ILE A 310 26.63 -13.73 -18.74
N ASN A 311 27.36 -14.49 -19.56
CA ASN A 311 27.78 -14.02 -20.88
C ASN A 311 26.67 -14.06 -21.95
N THR A 312 25.62 -14.86 -21.75
CA THR A 312 24.50 -15.00 -22.71
C THR A 312 23.47 -13.90 -22.52
N SER A 313 23.24 -13.47 -21.28
CA SER A 313 22.34 -12.36 -20.94
C SER A 313 22.96 -10.99 -21.23
N VAL A 314 24.28 -10.83 -21.14
CA VAL A 314 24.97 -9.57 -21.53
C VAL A 314 24.89 -9.32 -23.04
N LYS A 315 25.05 -10.35 -23.88
CA LYS A 315 24.92 -10.21 -25.35
C LYS A 315 23.49 -9.91 -25.82
N ALA A 316 22.49 -10.38 -25.10
CA ALA A 316 21.09 -10.06 -25.38
C ALA A 316 20.76 -8.59 -25.06
N ILE A 317 21.36 -8.04 -23.99
CA ILE A 317 21.19 -6.63 -23.60
C ILE A 317 21.86 -5.69 -24.61
N GLU A 318 23.05 -6.00 -25.11
CA GLU A 318 23.75 -5.17 -26.12
C GLU A 318 22.96 -5.05 -27.45
N ASN A 319 22.33 -6.13 -27.91
CA ASN A 319 21.54 -6.11 -29.14
C ASN A 319 20.24 -5.28 -29.01
N ILE A 320 19.64 -5.26 -27.82
CA ILE A 320 18.45 -4.45 -27.55
C ILE A 320 18.82 -2.95 -27.53
N THR A 321 19.94 -2.59 -26.88
CA THR A 321 20.40 -1.19 -26.84
C THR A 321 20.74 -0.64 -28.24
N GLN A 322 21.33 -1.46 -29.11
CA GLN A 322 21.62 -1.05 -30.49
C GLN A 322 20.35 -0.84 -31.34
N THR A 323 19.33 -1.68 -31.14
CA THR A 323 18.06 -1.59 -31.89
C THR A 323 17.26 -0.35 -31.51
N VAL A 324 17.19 -0.03 -30.21
CA VAL A 324 16.49 1.16 -29.68
C VAL A 324 17.18 2.45 -30.14
N ASN A 325 18.52 2.50 -30.10
CA ASN A 325 19.27 3.68 -30.56
C ASN A 325 19.06 3.96 -32.05
N LYS A 326 18.92 2.92 -32.89
CA LYS A 326 18.65 3.07 -34.32
C LYS A 326 17.25 3.63 -34.60
N GLN A 327 16.24 3.20 -33.83
CA GLN A 327 14.88 3.76 -33.93
C GLN A 327 14.83 5.22 -33.50
N ILE A 328 15.48 5.58 -32.39
CA ILE A 328 15.54 6.97 -31.91
C ILE A 328 16.17 7.90 -32.96
N GLN A 329 17.27 7.47 -33.61
CA GLN A 329 17.93 8.28 -34.64
C GLN A 329 17.08 8.45 -35.91
N GLN A 330 16.35 7.41 -36.33
CA GLN A 330 15.44 7.50 -37.47
C GLN A 330 14.28 8.47 -37.21
N THR A 331 13.74 8.49 -35.98
CA THR A 331 12.68 9.44 -35.59
C THR A 331 13.21 10.88 -35.52
N ILE A 332 14.43 11.10 -35.02
CA ILE A 332 15.06 12.43 -34.99
C ILE A 332 15.27 12.96 -36.43
N GLN A 333 15.76 12.13 -37.36
CA GLN A 333 15.99 12.54 -38.75
C GLN A 333 14.67 12.84 -39.49
N ALA A 334 13.63 12.03 -39.31
CA ALA A 334 12.31 12.29 -39.90
C ALA A 334 11.68 13.60 -39.39
N SER A 335 11.88 13.94 -38.11
CA SER A 335 11.41 15.20 -37.53
C SER A 335 12.17 16.44 -38.07
N ALA A 336 13.47 16.29 -38.35
CA ALA A 336 14.31 17.36 -38.89
C ALA A 336 13.97 17.70 -40.36
N GLU A 337 13.61 16.71 -41.18
CA GLU A 337 13.16 16.96 -42.56
C GLU A 337 11.79 17.65 -42.61
N THR A 338 10.88 17.27 -41.72
CA THR A 338 9.57 17.92 -41.60
C THR A 338 9.70 19.39 -41.16
N ALA A 339 10.62 19.69 -40.23
CA ALA A 339 10.91 21.05 -39.81
C ALA A 339 11.46 21.92 -40.96
N LYS A 340 12.34 21.38 -41.81
CA LYS A 340 12.87 22.10 -42.99
C LYS A 340 11.77 22.48 -43.99
N VAL A 341 10.79 21.61 -44.21
CA VAL A 341 9.64 21.89 -45.11
C VAL A 341 8.76 23.01 -44.56
N VAL A 342 8.47 22.98 -43.25
CA VAL A 342 7.69 24.03 -42.58
C VAL A 342 8.40 25.38 -42.62
N THR A 343 9.71 25.41 -42.36
CA THR A 343 10.51 26.65 -42.38
C THR A 343 10.58 27.27 -43.77
N LYS A 344 10.72 26.45 -44.83
CA LYS A 344 10.74 26.92 -46.23
C LYS A 344 9.41 27.52 -46.68
N ASN A 345 8.30 26.99 -46.18
CA ASN A 345 6.96 27.51 -46.46
C ASN A 345 6.68 28.82 -45.71
N ILE A 346 7.20 28.97 -44.48
CA ILE A 346 7.12 30.22 -43.71
C ILE A 346 7.94 31.33 -44.36
N GLN A 347 9.17 31.03 -44.82
CA GLN A 347 10.02 31.99 -45.56
C GLN A 347 9.31 32.55 -46.80
N LYS A 348 8.65 31.66 -47.55
CA LYS A 348 7.91 32.02 -48.78
C LYS A 348 6.67 32.88 -48.51
N ALA A 349 6.09 32.80 -47.31
CA ALA A 349 4.95 33.62 -46.90
C ALA A 349 5.37 35.04 -46.47
N ILE A 350 6.55 35.17 -45.84
CA ILE A 350 7.12 36.46 -45.36
C ILE A 350 7.49 37.39 -46.53
N GLU A 351 7.90 36.84 -47.67
CA GLU A 351 8.35 37.62 -48.85
C GLU A 351 7.20 38.21 -49.70
N THR A 352 5.94 37.91 -49.38
CA THR A 352 4.80 38.49 -50.10
C THR A 352 4.46 39.89 -49.62
N LYS A 353 4.02 40.77 -50.54
CA LYS A 353 3.79 42.21 -50.30
C LYS A 353 2.85 42.54 -49.12
N GLN A 354 2.00 41.61 -48.68
CA GLN A 354 1.13 41.80 -47.50
C GLN A 354 1.82 41.50 -46.15
N GLY A 355 2.91 40.74 -46.11
CA GLY A 355 3.66 40.44 -44.87
C GLY A 355 4.53 41.59 -44.35
N SER A 356 4.91 42.55 -45.20
CA SER A 356 5.84 43.62 -44.82
C SER A 356 5.21 44.75 -43.99
N LEU A 357 3.88 44.91 -44.03
CA LEU A 357 3.19 45.99 -43.32
C LEU A 357 2.86 45.65 -41.87
N ILE A 358 2.76 44.36 -41.52
CA ILE A 358 2.45 43.91 -40.14
C ILE A 358 3.71 43.92 -39.26
N THR A 359 4.90 43.89 -39.87
CA THR A 359 6.17 43.71 -39.15
C THR A 359 6.71 44.99 -38.50
N LYS A 360 6.26 46.19 -38.94
CA LYS A 360 6.80 47.47 -38.43
C LYS A 360 6.12 48.04 -37.18
N THR A 361 4.98 47.50 -36.76
CA THR A 361 4.23 48.02 -35.60
C THR A 361 4.27 47.10 -34.38
N VAL A 362 4.90 45.92 -34.50
CA VAL A 362 4.98 44.90 -33.43
C VAL A 362 6.37 44.85 -32.78
N SER A 363 7.34 45.64 -33.24
CA SER A 363 8.72 45.60 -32.73
C SER A 363 8.94 46.24 -31.35
N THR A 364 7.90 46.48 -30.55
CA THR A 364 8.07 46.91 -29.14
C THR A 364 7.38 46.04 -28.09
N VAL A 365 6.59 45.01 -28.44
CA VAL A 365 6.12 44.01 -27.45
C VAL A 365 5.96 42.65 -28.15
N GLY A 366 6.45 41.58 -27.51
CA GLY A 366 6.73 40.24 -28.04
C GLY A 366 5.70 39.63 -28.99
N ALA A 367 6.19 39.10 -30.11
CA ALA A 367 5.41 38.38 -31.11
C ALA A 367 5.48 36.86 -30.90
N VAL A 368 4.61 36.34 -30.02
CA VAL A 368 4.12 34.95 -30.09
C VAL A 368 2.63 34.97 -29.74
N ALA A 369 1.77 35.00 -30.77
CA ALA A 369 0.41 34.42 -30.81
C ALA A 369 -0.42 35.14 -31.88
N ALA A 370 -0.64 34.49 -33.02
CA ALA A 370 -1.87 34.67 -33.78
C ALA A 370 -2.43 33.27 -34.01
N THR A 371 -3.16 32.79 -33.01
CA THR A 371 -4.02 31.62 -33.15
C THR A 371 -5.14 31.95 -34.13
N ALA A 372 -5.50 30.99 -34.98
CA ALA A 372 -6.84 30.95 -35.52
C ALA A 372 -7.74 30.51 -34.38
N GLU A 373 -8.60 31.39 -33.86
CA GLU A 373 -9.62 30.97 -32.90
C GLU A 373 -10.96 31.62 -33.20
N VAL A 374 -12.00 30.78 -33.09
CA VAL A 374 -13.30 31.14 -32.54
C VAL A 374 -13.07 32.19 -31.44
N ALA A 375 -13.51 33.43 -31.70
CA ALA A 375 -13.35 34.54 -30.79
C ALA A 375 -14.26 34.37 -29.57
N ILE A 376 -13.77 33.70 -28.52
CA ILE A 376 -14.20 34.01 -27.16
C ILE A 376 -13.33 35.19 -26.73
N ALA A 377 -13.78 36.40 -27.02
CA ALA A 377 -13.19 37.61 -26.45
C ALA A 377 -13.53 37.65 -24.95
N ILE A 378 -12.75 36.93 -24.13
CA ILE A 378 -12.76 37.19 -22.69
C ILE A 378 -11.99 38.49 -22.50
N VAL A 379 -12.74 39.60 -22.48
CA VAL A 379 -12.22 40.91 -22.07
C VAL A 379 -11.92 40.84 -20.58
N PHE A 380 -10.74 40.32 -20.23
CA PHE A 380 -10.24 40.51 -18.88
C PHE A 380 -9.86 41.99 -18.75
N SER A 381 -10.64 42.72 -17.94
CA SER A 381 -10.26 44.04 -17.46
C SER A 381 -8.80 44.00 -16.97
N PRO A 382 -7.99 45.07 -17.10
CA PRO A 382 -6.66 45.15 -16.49
C PRO A 382 -6.68 44.78 -14.99
N MET A 383 -7.80 45.04 -14.31
CA MET A 383 -8.06 44.62 -12.94
C MET A 383 -8.21 43.09 -12.83
N GLU A 384 -8.90 42.44 -13.74
CA GLU A 384 -9.04 40.97 -13.78
C GLU A 384 -7.73 40.28 -14.17
N ILE A 385 -6.93 40.86 -15.07
CA ILE A 385 -5.58 40.36 -15.38
C ILE A 385 -4.67 40.49 -14.15
N PHE A 386 -4.72 41.64 -13.46
CA PHE A 386 -3.99 41.83 -12.21
C PHE A 386 -4.44 40.85 -11.12
N LEU A 387 -5.75 40.67 -10.92
CA LEU A 387 -6.30 39.70 -9.96
C LEU A 387 -5.99 38.25 -10.37
N PHE A 388 -5.92 37.95 -11.65
CA PHE A 388 -5.53 36.64 -12.16
C PHE A 388 -4.04 36.38 -11.92
N ILE A 389 -3.16 37.34 -12.21
CA ILE A 389 -1.73 37.29 -11.85
C ILE A 389 -1.56 37.17 -10.33
N PHE A 390 -2.36 37.88 -9.53
CA PHE A 390 -2.28 37.83 -8.06
C PHE A 390 -2.82 36.51 -7.48
N ARG A 391 -3.86 35.92 -8.09
CA ARG A 391 -4.39 34.59 -7.72
C ARG A 391 -3.43 33.48 -8.13
N LEU A 392 -2.83 33.60 -9.32
CA LEU A 392 -1.83 32.67 -9.82
C LEU A 392 -0.49 32.83 -9.10
N SER A 393 -0.09 34.02 -8.65
CA SER A 393 1.19 34.23 -7.96
C SER A 393 1.25 33.43 -6.65
N GLY A 394 0.14 33.28 -5.93
CA GLY A 394 0.10 32.42 -4.74
C GLY A 394 0.33 30.94 -5.05
N ILE A 395 -0.19 30.46 -6.18
CA ILE A 395 -0.01 29.09 -6.67
C ILE A 395 1.40 28.93 -7.22
N LEU A 396 1.88 29.89 -8.03
CA LEU A 396 3.20 29.96 -8.63
C LEU A 396 4.31 29.99 -7.57
N LEU A 397 4.18 30.80 -6.52
CA LEU A 397 5.13 30.84 -5.41
C LEU A 397 5.12 29.53 -4.60
N THR A 398 3.98 28.84 -4.54
CA THR A 398 3.90 27.52 -3.90
C THR A 398 4.46 26.42 -4.80
N SER A 399 4.28 26.54 -6.12
CA SER A 399 4.67 25.54 -7.11
C SER A 399 6.14 25.65 -7.52
N LEU A 400 6.71 26.86 -7.60
CA LEU A 400 8.14 27.15 -7.76
C LEU A 400 8.99 26.81 -6.51
N GLY A 401 8.39 26.25 -5.47
CA GLY A 401 9.11 25.79 -4.27
C GLY A 401 9.55 26.88 -3.30
N LEU A 402 9.19 28.15 -3.52
CA LEU A 402 9.47 29.24 -2.56
C LEU A 402 8.65 29.10 -1.28
N LYS A 403 7.46 28.53 -1.40
CA LYS A 403 6.60 28.18 -0.25
C LYS A 403 6.61 26.67 -0.08
N ARG A 404 7.78 26.08 0.22
CA ARG A 404 7.82 24.75 0.85
C ARG A 404 6.99 24.82 2.12
N ARG A 405 5.76 24.34 2.06
CA ARG A 405 4.85 24.33 3.22
C ARG A 405 5.40 23.30 4.20
N ILE A 406 6.38 23.70 5.01
CA ILE A 406 6.72 23.00 6.23
C ILE A 406 5.42 22.90 7.00
N LYS A 407 4.91 21.69 7.12
CA LYS A 407 3.66 21.45 7.85
C LYS A 407 3.96 21.78 9.32
N PRO A 408 3.01 22.38 10.05
CA PRO A 408 3.21 22.67 11.47
C PRO A 408 3.09 21.41 12.35
N TRP A 409 3.27 20.21 11.78
CA TRP A 409 3.18 18.90 12.41
C TRP A 409 4.13 17.94 11.73
N GLY A 410 4.57 16.95 12.49
CA GLY A 410 5.30 15.80 11.99
C GLY A 410 4.33 14.75 11.45
N VAL A 411 4.84 13.86 10.60
CA VAL A 411 4.06 12.74 10.06
C VAL A 411 4.84 11.45 10.25
N VAL A 412 4.20 10.41 10.80
CA VAL A 412 4.69 9.04 10.76
C VAL A 412 4.13 8.38 9.50
N TYR A 413 4.99 7.78 8.70
CA TYR A 413 4.59 7.28 7.38
C TYR A 413 5.41 6.06 6.94
N ASP A 414 4.86 5.33 5.97
CA ASP A 414 5.50 4.17 5.34
C ASP A 414 6.65 4.60 4.41
N SER A 415 7.84 4.09 4.64
CA SER A 415 9.05 4.46 3.88
C SER A 415 8.97 4.10 2.39
N VAL A 416 8.17 3.10 2.02
CA VAL A 416 7.99 2.61 0.65
C VAL A 416 6.82 3.31 -0.03
N THR A 417 5.63 3.25 0.56
CA THR A 417 4.40 3.76 -0.07
C THR A 417 4.20 5.26 0.11
N LYS A 418 4.96 5.87 1.03
CA LYS A 418 4.85 7.26 1.48
C LYS A 418 3.49 7.59 2.08
N GLN A 419 2.75 6.57 2.52
CA GLN A 419 1.43 6.73 3.11
C GLN A 419 1.55 7.03 4.60
N PRO A 420 0.76 7.99 5.15
CA PRO A 420 0.72 8.20 6.59
C PRO A 420 0.20 6.98 7.36
N LEU A 421 0.71 6.77 8.57
CA LEU A 421 0.42 5.58 9.38
C LEU A 421 -0.42 5.93 10.63
N ASP A 422 -1.47 5.14 10.84
CA ASP A 422 -2.46 5.35 11.91
C ASP A 422 -3.03 4.03 12.46
N PRO A 423 -3.14 3.83 13.78
CA PRO A 423 -2.46 4.58 14.81
C PRO A 423 -0.98 4.17 14.85
N ALA A 424 -0.09 5.13 15.09
CA ALA A 424 1.30 4.91 15.46
C ALA A 424 1.54 5.57 16.83
N TYR A 425 2.19 4.85 17.73
CA TYR A 425 2.49 5.34 19.08
C TYR A 425 3.86 6.02 19.07
N VAL A 426 3.86 7.34 19.20
CA VAL A 426 5.06 8.18 19.19
C VAL A 426 5.38 8.60 20.61
N VAL A 427 6.58 8.30 21.07
CA VAL A 427 7.04 8.57 22.43
C VAL A 427 8.26 9.46 22.39
N LEU A 428 8.20 10.56 23.14
CA LEU A 428 9.31 11.46 23.36
C LEU A 428 10.02 11.11 24.65
N ASN A 429 11.29 10.75 24.54
CA ASN A 429 12.15 10.33 25.64
C ASN A 429 13.24 11.37 25.90
N ASP A 430 13.77 11.39 27.11
CA ASP A 430 15.05 12.03 27.38
C ASP A 430 16.21 11.16 26.85
N PRO A 431 17.44 11.70 26.77
CA PRO A 431 18.62 10.92 26.35
C PRO A 431 18.95 9.75 27.28
N GLN A 432 18.35 9.69 28.47
CA GLN A 432 18.48 8.62 29.45
C GLN A 432 17.40 7.52 29.28
N GLY A 433 16.49 7.69 28.31
CA GLY A 433 15.41 6.74 27.99
C GLY A 433 14.13 6.93 28.81
N LYS A 434 14.03 7.95 29.66
CA LYS A 434 12.81 8.26 30.41
C LYS A 434 11.77 8.89 29.49
N VAL A 435 10.55 8.36 29.54
CA VAL A 435 9.41 8.91 28.81
C VAL A 435 9.02 10.28 29.37
N ILE A 436 9.05 11.31 28.51
CA ILE A 436 8.61 12.68 28.82
C ILE A 436 7.17 12.89 28.38
N SER A 437 6.84 12.48 27.16
CA SER A 437 5.54 12.73 26.55
C SER A 437 5.23 11.65 25.51
N SER A 438 3.95 11.42 25.21
CA SER A 438 3.55 10.48 24.16
C SER A 438 2.38 11.02 23.36
N ALA A 439 2.26 10.59 22.11
CA ALA A 439 1.21 10.95 21.19
C ALA A 439 0.83 9.75 20.32
N ILE A 440 -0.46 9.60 20.04
CA ILE A 440 -0.96 8.68 19.03
C ILE A 440 -1.20 9.50 17.76
N THR A 441 -0.74 9.00 16.61
CA THR A 441 -1.01 9.66 15.33
C THR A 441 -2.49 9.62 15.00
N ASP A 442 -2.96 10.64 14.27
CA ASP A 442 -4.30 10.59 13.66
C ASP A 442 -4.27 9.83 12.33
N ILE A 443 -5.45 9.70 11.69
CA ILE A 443 -5.60 9.02 10.40
C ILE A 443 -4.61 9.53 9.33
N ASP A 444 -4.27 10.82 9.33
CA ASP A 444 -3.31 11.43 8.40
C ASP A 444 -1.84 11.29 8.90
N GLY A 445 -1.59 10.39 9.86
CA GLY A 445 -0.30 10.09 10.46
C GLY A 445 0.32 11.22 11.27
N ARG A 446 -0.47 12.26 11.61
CA ARG A 446 0.06 13.52 12.13
C ARG A 446 0.32 13.44 13.63
N TYR A 447 1.42 14.07 14.05
CA TYR A 447 1.75 14.25 15.46
C TYR A 447 2.54 15.54 15.69
N GLY A 448 2.75 15.90 16.95
CA GLY A 448 3.71 16.93 17.32
C GLY A 448 3.75 17.15 18.82
N PHE A 449 4.90 17.61 19.30
CA PHE A 449 5.13 17.91 20.71
C PHE A 449 5.47 19.38 20.91
N LEU A 450 5.09 19.93 22.06
CA LEU A 450 5.47 21.27 22.50
C LEU A 450 6.13 21.15 23.86
N GLU A 451 7.47 21.13 23.85
CA GLU A 451 8.24 20.91 25.07
C GLU A 451 9.17 22.10 25.39
N PRO A 452 9.62 22.22 26.66
CA PRO A 452 10.64 23.18 27.05
C PRO A 452 11.99 22.94 26.34
N SER A 453 12.90 23.90 26.46
CA SER A 453 14.29 23.74 25.99
C SER A 453 14.95 22.55 26.67
N GLY A 454 15.62 21.72 25.89
CA GLY A 454 16.23 20.46 26.33
C GLY A 454 16.61 19.59 25.14
N THR A 455 17.26 18.46 25.42
CA THR A 455 17.58 17.44 24.43
C THR A 455 16.58 16.30 24.56
N TYR A 456 16.05 15.84 23.44
CA TYR A 456 15.04 14.78 23.41
C TYR A 456 15.33 13.76 22.30
N GLN A 457 14.77 12.57 22.43
CA GLN A 457 14.79 11.53 21.42
C GLN A 457 13.35 11.03 21.17
N ILE A 458 13.01 10.71 19.93
CA ILE A 458 11.71 10.13 19.60
C ILE A 458 11.88 8.63 19.33
N SER A 459 10.99 7.83 19.92
CA SER A 459 10.79 6.42 19.57
C SER A 459 9.38 6.23 19.04
N VAL A 460 9.21 5.36 18.05
CA VAL A 460 7.91 5.09 17.43
C VAL A 460 7.64 3.60 17.38
N ASN A 461 6.44 3.21 17.78
CA ASN A 461 5.97 1.83 17.71
C ASN A 461 4.67 1.73 16.91
N LYS A 462 4.62 0.76 16.00
CA LYS A 462 3.43 0.37 15.24
C LYS A 462 3.53 -1.10 14.85
N THR A 463 2.40 -1.81 14.89
CA THR A 463 2.30 -3.20 14.43
C THR A 463 2.76 -3.34 12.99
N ASN A 464 3.52 -4.39 12.67
CA ASN A 464 4.03 -4.70 11.32
C ASN A 464 5.02 -3.69 10.71
N TYR A 465 5.53 -2.74 11.50
CA TYR A 465 6.50 -1.74 11.06
C TYR A 465 7.73 -1.72 11.98
N VAL A 466 8.87 -1.35 11.41
CA VAL A 466 10.13 -1.17 12.15
C VAL A 466 10.57 0.28 12.07
N PHE A 467 11.03 0.79 13.22
CA PHE A 467 11.71 2.06 13.37
C PHE A 467 13.10 1.82 13.98
N PRO A 468 14.15 2.55 13.56
CA PRO A 468 14.17 3.50 12.44
C PRO A 468 14.13 2.81 11.07
N SER A 469 13.72 3.56 10.04
CA SER A 469 13.76 3.05 8.65
C SER A 469 15.20 2.81 8.20
N GLN A 470 15.49 1.57 7.83
CA GLN A 470 16.75 1.16 7.20
C GLN A 470 16.77 1.53 5.71
N LYS A 471 15.61 1.52 5.04
CA LYS A 471 15.49 1.84 3.59
C LYS A 471 15.85 3.29 3.25
N LEU A 472 15.62 4.21 4.18
CA LEU A 472 15.91 5.63 3.99
C LEU A 472 17.08 6.12 4.85
N ALA A 473 17.85 5.22 5.45
CA ALA A 473 18.99 5.55 6.29
C ALA A 473 19.94 6.53 5.59
N GLY A 474 20.31 7.61 6.30
CA GLY A 474 21.21 8.65 5.81
C GLY A 474 20.58 9.69 4.87
N LYS A 475 19.27 9.58 4.54
CA LYS A 475 18.58 10.61 3.74
C LYS A 475 17.98 11.69 4.62
N ILE A 476 18.21 12.95 4.26
CA ILE A 476 17.63 14.11 4.97
C ILE A 476 16.20 14.41 4.51
N ASN A 477 15.89 14.12 3.25
CA ASN A 477 14.59 14.35 2.62
C ASN A 477 14.29 13.19 1.66
N ASP A 478 13.01 12.90 1.45
CA ASP A 478 12.53 12.03 0.37
C ASP A 478 11.67 12.82 -0.65
N GLU A 479 10.93 12.12 -1.51
CA GLU A 479 10.18 12.78 -2.57
C GLU A 479 8.96 13.57 -2.08
N LEU A 480 8.53 13.36 -0.83
CA LEU A 480 7.34 13.99 -0.27
C LEU A 480 7.63 14.72 1.06
N TYR A 481 8.37 14.07 1.95
CA TYR A 481 8.66 14.53 3.30
C TYR A 481 10.10 15.03 3.39
N ASN A 482 10.26 16.12 4.13
CA ASN A 482 11.55 16.72 4.43
C ASN A 482 11.86 16.52 5.91
N ASP A 483 13.10 16.78 6.33
CA ASP A 483 13.47 16.74 7.76
C ASP A 483 13.15 15.36 8.38
N LEU A 484 13.67 14.32 7.71
CA LEU A 484 13.49 12.93 8.11
C LEU A 484 14.25 12.63 9.40
N TYR A 485 13.65 11.81 10.26
CA TYR A 485 14.16 11.48 11.58
C TYR A 485 14.38 9.98 11.75
N PHE A 486 15.54 9.60 12.29
CA PHE A 486 16.00 8.21 12.41
C PHE A 486 16.44 7.84 13.83
N GLY A 487 16.07 8.63 14.84
CA GLY A 487 16.39 8.36 16.25
C GLY A 487 17.54 9.19 16.81
N GLU A 488 18.01 10.22 16.10
CA GLU A 488 19.02 11.14 16.61
C GLU A 488 18.52 12.04 17.75
N ASN A 489 19.45 12.66 18.49
CA ASN A 489 19.09 13.63 19.53
C ASN A 489 18.60 14.93 18.91
N ILE A 490 17.50 15.46 19.44
CA ILE A 490 16.87 16.71 19.04
C ILE A 490 17.12 17.75 20.13
N ASP A 491 17.88 18.78 19.82
CA ASP A 491 18.15 19.89 20.73
C ASP A 491 17.16 21.04 20.51
N ILE A 492 16.48 21.45 21.57
CA ILE A 492 15.59 22.62 21.59
C ILE A 492 16.31 23.75 22.34
N GLU A 493 16.90 24.68 21.59
CA GLU A 493 17.67 25.80 22.15
C GLU A 493 16.77 26.84 22.85
N GLN A 494 15.61 27.14 22.26
CA GLN A 494 14.63 28.07 22.82
C GLN A 494 13.34 27.31 23.13
N GLY A 495 12.89 27.37 24.38
CA GLY A 495 11.61 26.75 24.75
C GLY A 495 10.49 27.29 23.85
N GLY A 496 9.67 26.40 23.30
CA GLY A 496 8.55 26.75 22.41
C GLY A 496 8.75 26.45 20.93
N GLU A 497 9.85 25.81 20.54
CA GLU A 497 9.91 25.11 19.26
C GLU A 497 9.08 23.82 19.35
N THR A 498 8.22 23.59 18.36
CA THR A 498 7.42 22.36 18.30
C THR A 498 8.23 21.27 17.62
N ILE A 499 8.27 20.08 18.21
CA ILE A 499 8.95 18.92 17.62
C ILE A 499 8.01 18.31 16.57
N THR A 500 8.34 18.49 15.30
CA THR A 500 7.48 18.12 14.15
C THR A 500 8.27 17.43 13.04
N LYS A 501 9.12 16.46 13.41
CA LYS A 501 9.92 15.69 12.46
C LYS A 501 9.05 14.74 11.61
N ASN A 502 9.53 14.35 10.43
CA ASN A 502 8.86 13.31 9.65
C ASN A 502 9.56 11.97 9.88
N ILE A 503 8.79 10.96 10.28
CA ILE A 503 9.33 9.67 10.73
C ILE A 503 8.96 8.59 9.72
N PRO A 504 9.89 8.15 8.87
CA PRO A 504 9.69 6.99 8.03
C PRO A 504 9.80 5.69 8.84
N MET A 505 8.88 4.76 8.61
CA MET A 505 8.92 3.39 9.14
C MET A 505 8.95 2.36 8.02
N ASP A 506 9.69 1.27 8.22
CA ASP A 506 9.79 0.20 7.23
C ASP A 506 8.74 -0.89 7.49
N PRO A 507 7.93 -1.26 6.48
CA PRO A 507 6.98 -2.37 6.64
C PRO A 507 7.75 -3.70 6.70
N LEU A 508 7.41 -4.55 7.67
CA LEU A 508 7.88 -5.93 7.81
C LEU A 508 7.18 -6.88 6.83
N ARG A 509 5.89 -6.63 6.60
CA ARG A 509 5.01 -7.37 5.70
C ARG A 509 3.97 -6.43 5.11
N PHE A 510 3.33 -6.83 4.02
CA PHE A 510 2.24 -6.05 3.43
C PHE A 510 1.04 -6.01 4.37
N ASP A 511 0.61 -4.81 4.76
CA ASP A 511 -0.55 -4.59 5.64
C ASP A 511 -1.77 -4.16 4.82
N TRP A 512 -2.73 -5.08 4.67
CA TRP A 512 -3.96 -4.88 3.90
C TRP A 512 -4.86 -3.78 4.50
N ASN A 513 -4.83 -3.60 5.83
CA ASN A 513 -5.65 -2.61 6.51
C ASN A 513 -5.21 -1.19 6.13
N GLU A 514 -3.90 -0.94 6.12
CA GLU A 514 -3.35 0.35 5.71
C GLU A 514 -3.62 0.62 4.22
N PHE A 515 -3.52 -0.39 3.36
CA PHE A 515 -3.87 -0.23 1.95
C PHE A 515 -5.37 0.05 1.76
N ALA A 516 -6.27 -0.63 2.47
CA ALA A 516 -7.71 -0.39 2.37
C ALA A 516 -8.14 1.00 2.89
N LYS A 517 -7.47 1.52 3.93
CA LYS A 517 -7.69 2.90 4.42
C LYS A 517 -7.43 3.94 3.33
N ARG A 518 -6.46 3.68 2.44
CA ARG A 518 -6.14 4.54 1.30
C ARG A 518 -7.28 4.59 0.27
N ASP A 519 -7.84 3.44 -0.09
CA ASP A 519 -8.88 3.34 -1.12
C ASP A 519 -10.20 3.99 -0.70
N LYS A 520 -10.46 4.06 0.61
CA LYS A 520 -11.60 4.78 1.19
C LYS A 520 -11.47 6.31 1.17
N LYS A 521 -10.37 6.88 0.65
CA LYS A 521 -10.10 8.34 0.57
C LYS A 521 -10.26 9.08 1.90
N LEU A 522 -9.95 8.41 3.01
CA LEU A 522 -10.10 8.99 4.35
C LEU A 522 -9.00 10.02 4.66
N MET A 523 -7.87 9.93 3.94
CA MET A 523 -6.74 10.84 4.07
C MET A 523 -7.07 12.20 3.46
N ASN A 524 -7.04 13.21 4.31
CA ASN A 524 -7.60 14.50 4.06
C ASN A 524 -6.52 15.55 3.80
N PHE A 525 -5.34 15.36 4.39
CA PHE A 525 -4.22 16.31 4.27
C PHE A 525 -3.09 15.80 3.36
N TYR A 526 -3.20 14.58 2.85
CA TYR A 526 -2.30 13.93 1.89
C TYR A 526 -2.86 14.01 0.46
N SER A 527 -2.05 14.44 -0.52
CA SER A 527 -2.41 14.48 -1.94
C SER A 527 -1.23 14.09 -2.82
N ARG A 528 -1.39 13.08 -3.67
CA ARG A 528 -0.37 12.68 -4.66
C ARG A 528 -0.26 13.63 -5.84
N ALA A 529 -1.33 14.36 -6.17
CA ALA A 529 -1.29 15.36 -7.23
C ALA A 529 -0.32 16.50 -6.88
N ASP A 530 -0.26 16.89 -5.60
CA ASP A 530 0.68 17.90 -5.12
C ASP A 530 2.15 17.45 -5.30
N ILE A 531 2.41 16.14 -5.19
CA ILE A 531 3.74 15.53 -5.38
C ILE A 531 4.14 15.59 -6.85
N ALA A 532 3.29 15.06 -7.74
CA ALA A 532 3.55 15.02 -9.17
C ALA A 532 3.77 16.44 -9.73
N LEU A 533 2.90 17.37 -9.31
CA LEU A 533 2.98 18.77 -9.68
C LEU A 533 4.29 19.41 -9.22
N ARG A 534 4.74 19.16 -7.98
CA ARG A 534 6.02 19.69 -7.48
C ARG A 534 7.21 19.16 -8.26
N ARG A 535 7.26 17.87 -8.60
CA ARG A 535 8.36 17.29 -9.40
C ARG A 535 8.45 17.96 -10.76
N ILE A 536 7.31 18.20 -11.39
CA ILE A 536 7.23 18.90 -12.69
C ILE A 536 7.77 20.33 -12.57
N PHE A 537 7.33 21.09 -11.56
CA PHE A 537 7.81 22.47 -11.38
C PHE A 537 9.28 22.57 -10.97
N ASP A 538 9.79 21.62 -10.17
CA ASP A 538 11.21 21.56 -9.83
C ASP A 538 12.08 21.30 -11.05
N LEU A 539 11.65 20.39 -11.94
CA LEU A 539 12.31 20.14 -13.22
C LEU A 539 12.30 21.41 -14.09
N PHE A 540 11.15 22.06 -14.23
CA PHE A 540 11.05 23.31 -14.99
C PHE A 540 11.92 24.43 -14.42
N PHE A 541 12.03 24.56 -13.10
CA PHE A 541 12.89 25.55 -12.47
C PHE A 541 14.37 25.30 -12.79
N ILE A 542 14.83 24.04 -12.71
CA ILE A 542 16.22 23.67 -13.02
C ILE A 542 16.52 23.94 -14.49
N VAL A 543 15.66 23.46 -15.40
CA VAL A 543 15.82 23.69 -16.84
C VAL A 543 15.80 25.18 -17.15
N GLY A 544 14.86 25.93 -16.58
CA GLY A 544 14.75 27.38 -16.74
C GLY A 544 15.97 28.14 -16.23
N PHE A 545 16.55 27.72 -15.09
CA PHE A 545 17.75 28.32 -14.54
C PHE A 545 18.99 28.07 -15.43
N VAL A 546 19.14 26.85 -15.95
CA VAL A 546 20.23 26.52 -16.89
C VAL A 546 20.09 27.33 -18.19
N VAL A 547 18.87 27.45 -18.72
CA VAL A 547 18.60 28.27 -19.91
C VAL A 547 18.88 29.75 -19.62
N ALA A 548 18.53 30.28 -18.45
CA ALA A 548 18.83 31.66 -18.07
C ALA A 548 20.35 31.93 -18.00
N ILE A 549 21.13 30.98 -17.48
CA ILE A 549 22.60 31.04 -17.46
C ILE A 549 23.14 31.08 -18.90
N ILE A 550 22.72 30.14 -19.75
CA ILE A 550 23.16 30.06 -21.15
C ILE A 550 22.78 31.34 -21.90
N ALA A 551 21.56 31.84 -21.72
CA ALA A 551 21.08 33.07 -22.38
C ALA A 551 21.90 34.30 -21.98
N TYR A 552 22.26 34.42 -20.70
CA TYR A 552 23.12 35.51 -20.22
C TYR A 552 24.53 35.46 -20.83
N PHE A 553 25.15 34.28 -20.89
CA PHE A 553 26.49 34.14 -21.49
C PHE A 553 26.49 34.22 -23.02
N ALA A 554 25.45 33.73 -23.69
CA ALA A 554 25.31 33.80 -25.15
C ALA A 554 25.00 35.22 -25.63
N ALA A 555 24.21 35.98 -24.86
CA ALA A 555 23.81 37.33 -25.19
C ALA A 555 23.60 38.18 -23.91
N PRO A 556 24.61 38.95 -23.47
CA PRO A 556 24.56 39.72 -22.22
C PRO A 556 23.73 41.00 -22.35
N TYR A 557 22.47 40.87 -22.76
CA TYR A 557 21.51 41.97 -22.74
C TYR A 557 20.99 42.21 -21.32
N PRO A 558 20.57 43.45 -20.99
CA PRO A 558 20.08 43.79 -19.64
C PRO A 558 18.89 42.92 -19.19
N TYR A 559 18.03 42.46 -20.10
CA TYR A 559 16.91 41.60 -19.75
C TYR A 559 17.35 40.18 -19.32
N ASN A 560 18.40 39.61 -19.92
CA ASN A 560 18.93 38.30 -19.52
C ASN A 560 19.59 38.36 -18.13
N LEU A 561 20.25 39.48 -17.81
CA LEU A 561 20.77 39.74 -16.47
C LEU A 561 19.64 39.82 -15.42
N ILE A 562 18.54 40.53 -15.74
CA ILE A 562 17.37 40.62 -14.85
C ILE A 562 16.78 39.22 -14.63
N ILE A 563 16.56 38.44 -15.69
CA ILE A 563 16.02 37.07 -15.58
C ILE A 563 16.92 36.20 -14.70
N LEU A 564 18.24 36.20 -14.94
CA LEU A 564 19.18 35.44 -14.13
C LEU A 564 19.16 35.88 -12.65
N THR A 565 19.12 37.18 -12.40
CA THR A 565 19.04 37.74 -11.04
C THR A 565 17.75 37.31 -10.32
N VAL A 566 16.61 37.30 -11.02
CA VAL A 566 15.35 36.78 -10.47
C VAL A 566 15.50 35.31 -10.09
N TYR A 567 16.04 34.46 -10.96
CA TYR A 567 16.26 33.05 -10.63
C TYR A 567 17.19 32.86 -9.42
N LEU A 568 18.24 33.68 -9.28
CA LEU A 568 19.14 33.65 -8.12
C LEU A 568 18.43 34.05 -6.83
N ILE A 569 17.57 35.08 -6.87
CA ILE A 569 16.72 35.47 -5.73
C ILE A 569 15.74 34.35 -5.37
N LEU A 570 15.09 33.73 -6.36
CA LEU A 570 14.17 32.62 -6.13
C LEU A 570 14.90 31.40 -5.52
N LEU A 571 16.11 31.10 -5.99
CA LEU A 571 16.97 30.05 -5.43
C LEU A 571 17.32 30.35 -3.96
N LEU A 572 17.74 31.59 -3.67
CA LEU A 572 18.05 32.03 -2.31
C LEU A 572 16.82 31.91 -1.39
N LEU A 573 15.65 32.40 -1.81
CA LEU A 573 14.40 32.27 -1.06
C LEU A 573 14.01 30.79 -0.84
N ARG A 574 14.25 29.92 -1.82
CA ARG A 574 14.01 28.48 -1.71
C ARG A 574 14.92 27.81 -0.67
N THR A 575 16.15 28.30 -0.50
CA THR A 575 17.09 27.77 0.52
C THR A 575 16.80 28.26 1.94
N ILE A 576 16.38 29.52 2.11
CA ILE A 576 16.18 30.13 3.44
C ILE A 576 14.96 29.55 4.17
N GLY A 577 13.89 29.16 3.46
CA GLY A 577 12.76 28.41 3.99
C GLY A 577 12.08 29.00 5.24
N VAL A 578 10.91 29.64 5.08
CA VAL A 578 10.19 30.23 6.24
C VAL A 578 9.47 29.15 7.07
N LYS A 579 9.96 28.83 8.28
CA LYS A 579 9.26 27.95 9.25
C LYS A 579 8.02 28.66 9.83
N PRO A 580 6.79 28.15 9.62
CA PRO A 580 5.60 28.77 10.22
C PRO A 580 5.51 28.45 11.72
N LYS A 581 5.07 29.42 12.52
CA LYS A 581 4.73 29.18 13.94
C LYS A 581 3.57 28.17 14.03
N ALA A 582 3.81 27.09 14.78
CA ALA A 582 2.90 25.96 14.90
C ALA A 582 2.05 25.97 16.19
N TYR A 583 2.35 26.85 17.16
CA TYR A 583 1.66 26.93 18.46
C TYR A 583 0.76 28.17 18.58
N GLY A 584 -0.26 28.08 19.45
CA GLY A 584 -1.12 29.18 19.89
C GLY A 584 -0.69 29.75 21.25
N ARG A 585 -1.32 30.85 21.70
CA ARG A 585 -0.98 31.52 22.98
C ARG A 585 -2.24 31.95 23.73
N ILE A 586 -2.16 31.97 25.06
CA ILE A 586 -3.21 32.41 25.97
C ILE A 586 -2.64 33.50 26.89
N PHE A 587 -3.29 34.65 26.87
CA PHE A 587 -2.94 35.80 27.69
C PHE A 587 -4.13 36.23 28.54
N SER A 588 -3.86 36.75 29.73
CA SER A 588 -4.88 37.43 30.52
C SER A 588 -5.13 38.82 29.94
N SER A 589 -6.41 39.18 29.76
CA SER A 589 -6.87 40.47 29.27
C SER A 589 -6.57 41.59 30.27
N ALA A 590 -6.58 41.30 31.57
CA ALA A 590 -6.35 42.28 32.63
C ALA A 590 -4.90 42.79 32.67
N ASN A 591 -3.92 41.88 32.53
CA ASN A 591 -2.52 42.20 32.81
C ASN A 591 -1.59 41.96 31.60
N GLY A 592 -2.09 41.34 30.53
CA GLY A 592 -1.28 40.89 29.39
C GLY A 592 -0.35 39.69 29.68
N ASN A 593 -0.35 39.20 30.92
CA ASN A 593 0.50 38.08 31.35
C ASN A 593 0.04 36.75 30.73
N PRO A 594 0.98 35.83 30.42
CA PRO A 594 0.64 34.50 29.92
C PRO A 594 -0.13 33.69 30.98
N VAL A 595 -1.16 32.97 30.55
CA VAL A 595 -1.93 32.08 31.44
C VAL A 595 -1.30 30.69 31.41
N SER A 596 -0.53 30.38 32.45
CA SER A 596 0.21 29.13 32.57
C SER A 596 -0.69 27.95 32.88
N PHE A 597 -0.39 26.77 32.32
CA PHE A 597 -1.03 25.50 32.66
C PHE A 597 -2.56 25.46 32.48
N ALA A 598 -3.11 26.35 31.64
CA ALA A 598 -4.52 26.35 31.29
C ALA A 598 -4.89 25.09 30.49
N ILE A 599 -6.08 24.54 30.73
CA ILE A 599 -6.62 23.42 29.96
C ILE A 599 -7.51 23.99 28.86
N LEU A 600 -7.24 23.60 27.61
CA LEU A 600 -8.09 23.88 26.46
C LEU A 600 -8.89 22.62 26.17
N ARG A 601 -10.21 22.68 26.26
CA ARG A 601 -11.13 21.63 25.81
C ARG A 601 -11.68 22.00 24.44
N ILE A 602 -11.46 21.12 23.46
CA ILE A 602 -11.86 21.31 22.07
C ILE A 602 -13.17 20.58 21.86
N VAL A 603 -14.21 21.34 21.52
CA VAL A 603 -15.58 20.84 21.48
C VAL A 603 -16.19 21.05 20.10
N MET A 604 -16.94 20.07 19.61
CA MET A 604 -17.71 20.20 18.36
C MET A 604 -18.96 21.06 18.59
N PRO A 605 -19.24 22.06 17.72
CA PRO A 605 -20.39 22.96 17.90
C PRO A 605 -21.73 22.22 17.78
N ASP A 606 -21.81 21.19 16.94
CA ASP A 606 -23.07 20.52 16.61
C ASP A 606 -23.49 19.50 17.69
N SER A 607 -22.53 18.76 18.25
CA SER A 607 -22.79 17.69 19.24
C SER A 607 -22.39 18.05 20.66
N ASN A 608 -21.67 19.15 20.87
CA ASN A 608 -21.09 19.55 22.16
C ASN A 608 -20.19 18.49 22.80
N VAL A 609 -19.68 17.53 22.01
CA VAL A 609 -18.76 16.49 22.44
C VAL A 609 -17.32 17.02 22.45
N GLU A 610 -16.60 16.76 23.54
CA GLU A 610 -15.16 17.04 23.64
C GLU A 610 -14.39 16.03 22.78
N VAL A 611 -13.65 16.55 21.79
CA VAL A 611 -12.85 15.72 20.87
C VAL A 611 -11.43 15.54 21.38
N ALA A 612 -10.91 16.56 22.07
CA ALA A 612 -9.58 16.55 22.65
C ALA A 612 -9.46 17.62 23.74
N HIS A 613 -8.52 17.42 24.66
CA HIS A 613 -8.02 18.48 25.53
C HIS A 613 -6.51 18.64 25.38
N LYS A 614 -6.01 19.86 25.64
CA LYS A 614 -4.58 20.19 25.65
C LYS A 614 -4.25 21.11 26.81
N VAL A 615 -3.06 20.94 27.36
CA VAL A 615 -2.54 21.78 28.46
C VAL A 615 -1.57 22.81 27.88
N ALA A 616 -1.70 24.06 28.31
CA ALA A 616 -0.76 25.12 27.96
C ALA A 616 0.51 25.04 28.82
N ASP A 617 1.64 25.46 28.28
CA ASP A 617 2.90 25.50 29.02
C ASP A 617 2.97 26.66 30.03
N LYS A 618 4.11 26.78 30.73
CA LYS A 618 4.40 27.88 31.67
C LYS A 618 4.44 29.28 31.04
N TYR A 619 4.35 29.39 29.71
CA TYR A 619 4.29 30.64 28.97
C TYR A 619 2.92 30.82 28.28
N GLY A 620 1.92 30.01 28.64
CA GLY A 620 0.58 30.03 28.08
C GLY A 620 0.52 29.61 26.61
N ARG A 621 1.50 28.87 26.12
CA ARG A 621 1.54 28.36 24.75
C ARG A 621 0.95 26.97 24.68
N TYR A 622 0.27 26.65 23.59
CA TYR A 622 -0.34 25.33 23.41
C TYR A 622 -0.18 24.84 21.97
N TYR A 623 -0.17 23.53 21.80
CA TYR A 623 -0.13 22.85 20.51
C TYR A 623 -1.33 21.91 20.38
N CYS A 624 -2.16 22.15 19.36
CA CYS A 624 -3.45 21.48 19.24
C CYS A 624 -3.72 21.04 17.80
N LEU A 625 -3.47 19.76 17.52
CA LEU A 625 -3.90 19.09 16.30
C LEU A 625 -5.35 18.64 16.44
N VAL A 626 -6.11 18.85 15.36
CA VAL A 626 -7.52 18.45 15.28
C VAL A 626 -7.82 17.90 13.89
N PRO A 627 -8.81 17.00 13.77
CA PRO A 627 -9.36 16.61 12.47
C PRO A 627 -9.93 17.82 11.71
N LYS A 628 -10.28 17.62 10.44
CA LYS A 628 -11.00 18.66 9.70
C LYS A 628 -12.39 18.85 10.31
N GLY A 629 -12.69 20.08 10.68
CA GLY A 629 -13.99 20.43 11.24
C GLY A 629 -14.04 21.84 11.79
N LYS A 630 -15.20 22.18 12.34
CA LYS A 630 -15.42 23.41 13.11
C LYS A 630 -15.42 23.05 14.59
N TYR A 631 -14.78 23.88 15.40
CA TYR A 631 -14.65 23.63 16.83
C TYR A 631 -14.79 24.94 17.60
N PHE A 632 -15.29 24.89 18.82
CA PHE A 632 -15.12 25.97 19.78
C PHE A 632 -14.30 25.46 20.96
N ILE A 633 -13.63 26.36 21.67
CA ILE A 633 -12.70 26.01 22.73
C ILE A 633 -13.20 26.59 24.04
N LYS A 634 -13.27 25.74 25.07
CA LYS A 634 -13.42 26.14 26.47
C LYS A 634 -12.04 26.17 27.11
N ILE A 635 -11.69 27.29 27.75
CA ILE A 635 -10.40 27.46 28.42
C ILE A 635 -10.65 27.49 29.92
N GLU A 636 -10.05 26.55 30.62
CA GLU A 636 -10.04 26.46 32.07
C GLU A 636 -8.70 26.94 32.62
N LYS A 637 -8.74 27.87 33.57
CA LYS A 637 -7.57 28.40 34.25
C LYS A 637 -7.32 27.61 35.54
N LYS A 638 -6.05 27.32 35.82
CA LYS A 638 -5.62 26.78 37.10
C LYS A 638 -5.71 27.84 38.20
N ASN A 639 -6.45 27.54 39.25
CA ASN A 639 -6.60 28.34 40.46
C ASN A 639 -5.46 28.05 41.45
N ASP A 640 -5.30 28.90 42.47
CA ASP A 640 -4.23 28.78 43.47
C ASP A 640 -4.36 27.53 44.35
N ASP A 641 -5.58 27.04 44.53
CA ASP A 641 -5.91 25.78 45.21
C ASP A 641 -5.62 24.52 44.34
N GLY A 642 -5.15 24.72 43.11
CA GLY A 642 -4.89 23.66 42.14
C GLY A 642 -6.12 23.20 41.35
N SER A 643 -7.31 23.72 41.66
CA SER A 643 -8.53 23.43 40.90
C SER A 643 -8.54 24.17 39.55
N TYR A 644 -9.47 23.79 38.67
CA TYR A 644 -9.63 24.40 37.35
C TYR A 644 -11.00 25.06 37.24
N SER A 645 -11.03 26.32 36.79
CA SER A 645 -12.26 27.08 36.57
C SER A 645 -12.39 27.53 35.12
N LEU A 646 -13.59 27.39 34.54
CA LEU A 646 -13.87 27.87 33.18
C LEU A 646 -13.82 29.40 33.15
N VAL A 647 -12.90 29.96 32.36
CA VAL A 647 -12.68 31.41 32.27
C VAL A 647 -13.03 31.99 30.91
N TYR A 648 -13.07 31.17 29.87
CA TYR A 648 -13.36 31.65 28.51
C TYR A 648 -13.96 30.56 27.63
N THR A 649 -14.85 30.98 26.73
CA THR A 649 -15.36 30.16 25.63
C THR A 649 -15.18 30.91 24.32
N SER A 650 -14.51 30.31 23.35
CA SER A 650 -14.24 30.94 22.06
C SER A 650 -15.46 30.93 21.14
N SER A 651 -15.46 31.80 20.13
CA SER A 651 -16.30 31.61 18.95
C SER A 651 -15.88 30.35 18.17
N VAL A 652 -16.73 29.91 17.25
CA VAL A 652 -16.45 28.76 16.38
C VAL A 652 -15.26 29.06 15.47
N ILE A 653 -14.24 28.21 15.56
CA ILE A 653 -13.00 28.23 14.80
C ILE A 653 -13.10 27.16 13.71
N ASP A 654 -12.88 27.56 12.45
CA ASP A 654 -12.82 26.64 11.32
C ASP A 654 -11.40 26.08 11.13
N ALA A 655 -11.23 24.80 11.47
CA ALA A 655 -9.99 24.07 11.29
C ALA A 655 -9.97 23.24 9.99
N SER A 656 -10.99 23.30 9.14
CA SER A 656 -11.15 22.42 7.97
C SER A 656 -10.01 22.49 6.95
N LYS A 657 -9.33 23.65 6.84
CA LYS A 657 -8.22 23.85 5.88
C LYS A 657 -6.85 23.58 6.48
N LYS A 658 -6.68 23.78 7.78
CA LYS A 658 -5.36 23.77 8.45
C LYS A 658 -5.16 22.58 9.36
N GLY A 659 -6.22 21.97 9.91
CA GLY A 659 -6.13 20.81 10.80
C GLY A 659 -5.31 21.05 12.08
N ILE A 660 -5.17 22.31 12.49
CA ILE A 660 -4.44 22.73 13.68
C ILE A 660 -5.08 24.02 14.22
N ILE A 661 -5.23 24.13 15.53
CA ILE A 661 -5.72 25.34 16.20
C ILE A 661 -4.54 26.05 16.86
N LYS A 662 -4.29 27.29 16.45
CA LYS A 662 -3.15 28.11 16.90
C LYS A 662 -3.51 29.57 17.14
N ASN A 663 -4.77 29.81 17.46
CA ASN A 663 -5.27 31.14 17.74
C ASN A 663 -4.59 31.73 18.98
N THR A 664 -4.58 33.05 19.07
CA THR A 664 -4.17 33.73 20.30
C THR A 664 -5.43 34.13 21.04
N PHE A 665 -5.58 33.64 22.26
CA PHE A 665 -6.69 33.95 23.14
C PHE A 665 -6.28 35.01 24.15
N ARG A 666 -7.16 35.98 24.37
CA ARG A 666 -7.04 36.99 25.43
C ARG A 666 -8.26 36.83 26.32
N ILE A 667 -8.04 36.44 27.57
CA ILE A 667 -9.06 35.96 28.50
C ILE A 667 -9.15 36.76 29.78
#